data_AF-A0A812MJK1-F1
#
_entry.id   AF-A0A812MJK1-F1
#
_cell.length_a   1.000
_cell.length_b   1.000
_cell.length_c   1.000
_cell.angle_alpha   90.00
_cell.angle_beta   90.00
_cell.angle_gamma   90.00
#
_symmetry.space_group_name_H-M   'P 1'
#
loop_
_entity.id
_entity.type
_entity.pdbx_description
1 polymer ?
#
loop_
_entity_poly.entity_id
_entity_poly.type
_entity_poly.pdbx_seq_one_letter_code
_entity_poly.pdbx_strand_id
1 'polypeptide(L)'
;DGCPFEIPRPDVTYPIRFYGDVEEVEVDGQKVSRWVGGEIVQAMAYDNPIPGFDTFNTNNLRLWRACPSKEFDLNAYNSAQFSEAIDQRRRAEDLSAVLYPNDATYEGKELRLRQQYFFVSASLQDLLRDFIKRPNYEWSELPEKVAVQMNDTHPTIAVAEMMRLLVDVQQMDWYEAWDLTRKCLNYTNHTVMPEALEKWPVEMMERLLPRHVQIIGEINWVWINQLMERYGDGPIIQALSIFEEGDEKKIRMGNLAIVGANKVNGVAAIHTEIIKKETFPEFYQWCCDNGEPSRIVNMTNGVTPRRWVHCANPALSAIFTKYLGSQKWLTDMDLLKEMLKHKEDPKIHAEWMAMKRGCKAKLAEWLKETMDLEIDQDALIDIQSPGSNVKPLMSSQSSGARANVARMARVALRPRQPPPSLAHHCCSLRHAMTSSCKAVDAWMQHPTKRFMTDDIFTSLLRWNRMDPAQFQQDGHPVYSTQMSLSSMDSGFVETGLISAWYSPQGPMITNEDVRQACESHPGCFFGVASGDIRNPVRCVQEIRDYVQNHGFVGVRILPWLWQKYANDPLFYPIYTACVELGVPLCLQVGQTGPMRPSDMGRPIPYLEQVLLDFPDLVVVAGHIGAPWLDEMLFLAGKFPNLYIDTSAYLPSRYPRELVEYMRGRGAKRVLYGSNYPMIQHQAIQKQLADLKLEPDTMQLFLRHEVRTRIVYSACELRVFSSTVDCLGRIKRIHEYKRQLLNILFVIHRYLHLKKALPAERKQCQKRVVLIGGKAASAYVNAKIIIKLINNVAKVINNDPETSPYLKLLVLGGFIFVAVP
;
A
#
# COMPACT_ATOMS: atom_id res chain seq x y z
N ASP A 1 -7.04 5.92 15.20
CA ASP A 1 -6.20 5.91 13.98
C ASP A 1 -5.53 7.25 13.72
N GLY A 2 -4.51 7.60 14.51
CA GLY A 2 -3.64 8.77 14.28
C GLY A 2 -2.23 8.44 14.78
N CYS A 3 -1.21 9.16 14.32
CA CYS A 3 0.15 8.99 14.82
C CYS A 3 0.31 9.80 16.12
N PRO A 4 0.42 9.17 17.31
CA PRO A 4 0.47 9.90 18.58
C PRO A 4 1.78 10.68 18.78
N PHE A 5 2.79 10.45 17.94
CA PHE A 5 4.09 11.10 18.00
C PHE A 5 4.17 12.37 17.15
N GLU A 6 3.20 12.58 16.25
CA GLU A 6 3.15 13.73 15.36
C GLU A 6 2.44 14.88 16.04
N ILE A 7 3.10 16.04 16.08
CA ILE A 7 2.56 17.28 16.61
C ILE A 7 2.26 18.19 15.42
N PRO A 8 0.98 18.39 15.04
CA PRO A 8 0.64 19.32 13.98
C PRO A 8 1.00 20.74 14.43
N ARG A 9 1.58 21.53 13.50
CA ARG A 9 1.98 22.93 13.73
C ARG A 9 1.29 23.86 12.73
N PRO A 10 -0.01 24.13 12.87
CA PRO A 10 -0.73 25.08 12.00
C PRO A 10 -0.12 26.49 12.02
N ASP A 11 0.55 26.85 13.13
CA ASP A 11 1.30 28.10 13.31
C ASP A 11 2.54 28.19 12.41
N VAL A 12 3.00 27.07 11.86
CA VAL A 12 4.14 26.98 10.94
C VAL A 12 3.63 26.49 9.59
N THR A 13 3.21 27.44 8.77
CA THR A 13 2.66 27.19 7.44
C THR A 13 3.33 28.11 6.41
N TYR A 14 3.76 27.56 5.28
CA TYR A 14 4.47 28.29 4.22
C TYR A 14 3.78 28.19 2.86
N PRO A 15 3.62 29.30 2.13
CA PRO A 15 3.12 29.26 0.76
C PRO A 15 4.21 28.75 -0.20
N ILE A 16 3.84 27.76 -1.01
CA ILE A 16 4.68 27.17 -2.05
C ILE A 16 4.02 27.44 -3.39
N ARG A 17 4.72 28.16 -4.27
CA ARG A 17 4.24 28.52 -5.61
C ARG A 17 4.69 27.48 -6.65
N PHE A 18 3.81 27.15 -7.58
CA PHE A 18 4.09 26.38 -8.79
C PHE A 18 3.57 27.12 -10.02
N TYR A 19 4.17 26.88 -11.18
CA TYR A 19 3.81 27.53 -12.45
C TYR A 19 3.92 29.07 -12.36
N GLY A 20 3.22 29.79 -13.23
CA GLY A 20 3.27 31.25 -13.32
C GLY A 20 4.37 31.73 -14.26
N ASP A 21 4.68 33.02 -14.17
CA ASP A 21 5.57 33.73 -15.10
C ASP A 21 6.55 34.62 -14.34
N VAL A 22 7.67 34.97 -14.97
CA VAL A 22 8.65 35.90 -14.40
C VAL A 22 8.56 37.24 -15.12
N GLU A 23 8.28 38.30 -14.36
CA GLU A 23 8.28 39.68 -14.85
C GLU A 23 9.56 40.37 -14.39
N GLU A 24 10.19 41.17 -15.25
CA GLU A 24 11.22 42.13 -14.83
C GLU A 24 10.54 43.43 -14.42
N VAL A 25 10.80 43.87 -13.19
CA VAL A 25 10.30 45.14 -12.65
C VAL A 25 11.49 45.96 -12.20
N GLU A 26 11.49 47.24 -12.54
CA GLU A 26 12.50 48.18 -12.07
C GLU A 26 12.05 48.74 -10.71
N VAL A 27 12.84 48.50 -9.66
CA VAL A 27 12.62 49.02 -8.31
C VAL A 27 13.88 49.77 -7.90
N ASP A 28 13.74 51.05 -7.55
CA ASP A 28 14.85 51.93 -7.16
C ASP A 28 16.04 51.96 -8.15
N GLY A 29 15.74 51.84 -9.46
CA GLY A 29 16.74 51.87 -10.54
C GLY A 29 17.49 50.55 -10.74
N GLN A 30 17.12 49.49 -10.02
CA GLN A 30 17.63 48.13 -10.22
C GLN A 30 16.57 47.24 -10.85
N LYS A 31 16.98 46.41 -11.81
CA LYS A 31 16.12 45.38 -12.40
C LYS A 31 15.97 44.22 -11.43
N VAL A 32 14.74 43.97 -10.98
CA VAL A 32 14.40 42.88 -10.08
C VAL A 32 13.43 41.93 -10.80
N SER A 33 13.73 40.64 -10.79
CA SER A 33 12.82 39.62 -11.30
C SER A 33 11.75 39.29 -10.26
N ARG A 34 10.48 39.28 -10.66
CA ARG A 34 9.35 38.93 -9.80
C ARG A 34 8.61 37.73 -10.39
N TRP A 35 8.48 36.67 -9.59
CA TRP A 35 7.67 35.51 -9.95
C TRP A 35 6.20 35.76 -9.62
N VAL A 36 5.37 35.88 -10.65
CA VAL A 36 3.94 36.23 -10.58
C VAL A 36 3.05 35.11 -11.11
N GLY A 37 1.75 35.17 -10.79
CA GLY A 37 0.79 34.13 -11.19
C GLY A 37 1.03 32.74 -10.58
N GLY A 38 0.50 31.71 -11.23
CA GLY A 38 0.68 30.31 -10.82
C GLY A 38 -0.26 29.83 -9.70
N GLU A 39 -0.03 28.60 -9.26
CA GLU A 39 -0.75 27.90 -8.20
C GLU A 39 -0.01 28.04 -6.87
N ILE A 40 -0.74 28.30 -5.77
CA ILE A 40 -0.16 28.34 -4.41
C ILE A 40 -0.75 27.23 -3.56
N VAL A 41 0.14 26.40 -3.01
CA VAL A 41 -0.16 25.32 -2.05
C VAL A 41 0.47 25.69 -0.71
N GLN A 42 -0.18 25.35 0.41
CA GLN A 42 0.36 25.60 1.74
C GLN A 42 1.10 24.37 2.26
N ALA A 43 2.29 24.57 2.80
CA ALA A 43 3.06 23.53 3.49
C ALA A 43 2.93 23.72 5.00
N MET A 44 2.12 22.87 5.64
CA MET A 44 1.93 22.87 7.10
C MET A 44 2.90 21.90 7.77
N ALA A 45 3.59 22.35 8.81
CA ALA A 45 4.55 21.52 9.53
C ALA A 45 3.88 20.49 10.46
N TYR A 46 4.54 19.34 10.59
CA TYR A 46 4.29 18.30 11.58
C TYR A 46 5.61 17.93 12.24
N ASP A 47 5.70 18.14 13.55
CA ASP A 47 6.91 17.89 14.33
C ASP A 47 6.87 16.49 14.95
N ASN A 48 8.00 15.78 14.90
CA ASN A 48 8.20 14.48 15.54
C ASN A 48 9.42 14.54 16.47
N PRO A 49 9.27 14.24 17.77
CA PRO A 49 10.40 14.24 18.69
C PRO A 49 11.35 13.07 18.42
N ILE A 50 12.65 13.35 18.32
CA ILE A 50 13.72 12.38 18.09
C ILE A 50 14.65 12.36 19.31
N PRO A 51 14.42 11.47 20.29
CA PRO A 51 15.18 11.46 21.53
C PRO A 51 16.61 10.93 21.33
N GLY A 52 17.56 11.54 22.03
CA GLY A 52 18.91 10.99 22.22
C GLY A 52 18.91 9.80 23.17
N PHE A 53 19.90 8.92 23.06
CA PHE A 53 20.06 7.82 24.01
C PHE A 53 20.71 8.32 25.29
N ASP A 54 20.00 8.19 26.41
CA ASP A 54 20.46 8.61 27.74
C ASP A 54 20.88 10.09 27.81
N THR A 55 20.11 10.96 27.15
CA THR A 55 20.30 12.41 27.22
C THR A 55 18.97 13.11 27.46
N PHE A 56 19.03 14.32 28.01
CA PHE A 56 17.86 15.22 28.08
C PHE A 56 17.57 15.89 26.72
N ASN A 57 18.46 15.74 25.73
CA ASN A 57 18.32 16.40 24.45
C ASN A 57 17.40 15.60 23.51
N THR A 58 16.42 16.28 22.93
CA THR A 58 15.49 15.74 21.96
C THR A 58 15.50 16.62 20.74
N ASN A 59 15.93 16.07 19.60
CA ASN A 59 15.89 16.78 18.34
C ASN A 59 14.47 16.72 17.75
N ASN A 60 14.24 17.52 16.71
CA ASN A 60 12.97 17.53 15.97
C ASN A 60 13.17 16.95 14.56
N LEU A 61 12.22 16.12 14.11
CA LEU A 61 12.01 15.79 12.72
C LEU A 61 10.72 16.48 12.24
N ARG A 62 10.89 17.50 11.41
CA ARG A 62 9.78 18.21 10.78
C ARG A 62 9.42 17.55 9.45
N LEU A 63 8.13 17.29 9.26
CA LEU A 63 7.51 16.82 8.03
C LEU A 63 6.54 17.88 7.52
N TRP A 64 6.30 17.90 6.21
CA TRP A 64 5.42 18.88 5.57
C TRP A 64 4.20 18.20 4.98
N ARG A 65 3.02 18.70 5.34
CA ARG A 65 1.74 18.30 4.75
C ARG A 65 1.27 19.38 3.79
N ALA A 66 0.91 18.97 2.58
CA ALA A 66 0.33 19.87 1.60
C ALA A 66 -1.15 20.13 1.94
N CYS A 67 -1.50 21.40 2.04
CA CYS A 67 -2.83 21.90 2.36
C CYS A 67 -3.26 22.90 1.28
N PRO A 68 -4.56 23.02 0.97
CA PRO A 68 -5.04 24.04 0.05
C PRO A 68 -4.77 25.45 0.60
N SER A 69 -4.58 26.43 -0.29
CA SER A 69 -4.35 27.84 0.10
C SER A 69 -5.57 28.53 0.70
N LYS A 70 -6.78 28.06 0.39
CA LYS A 70 -8.02 28.44 1.06
C LYS A 70 -8.72 27.18 1.57
N GLU A 71 -9.01 27.12 2.87
CA GLU A 71 -9.84 26.03 3.41
C GLU A 71 -11.29 26.10 2.90
N PHE A 72 -11.79 27.32 2.61
CA PHE A 72 -13.13 27.56 2.08
C PHE A 72 -13.15 28.82 1.21
N ASP A 73 -13.48 28.68 -0.08
CA ASP A 73 -13.70 29.83 -0.97
C ASP A 73 -15.19 30.18 -1.01
N LEU A 74 -15.59 31.14 -0.17
CA LEU A 74 -16.96 31.68 -0.08
C LEU A 74 -17.47 32.21 -1.44
N ASN A 75 -16.59 32.75 -2.28
CA ASN A 75 -16.99 33.30 -3.58
C ASN A 75 -17.29 32.19 -4.59
N ALA A 76 -16.45 31.14 -4.63
CA ALA A 76 -16.70 29.95 -5.44
C ALA A 76 -17.95 29.17 -4.97
N TYR A 77 -18.22 29.17 -3.65
CA TYR A 77 -19.42 28.60 -3.06
C TYR A 77 -20.68 29.39 -3.47
N ASN A 78 -20.60 30.73 -3.44
CA ASN A 78 -21.70 31.61 -3.84
C ASN A 78 -21.96 31.60 -5.36
N SER A 79 -20.96 31.27 -6.19
CA SER A 79 -21.10 31.15 -7.66
C SER A 79 -21.48 29.74 -8.15
N ALA A 80 -21.79 28.81 -7.23
CA ALA A 80 -22.15 27.42 -7.52
C ALA A 80 -21.05 26.58 -8.22
N GLN A 81 -19.78 26.98 -8.13
CA GLN A 81 -18.62 26.27 -8.69
C GLN A 81 -18.01 25.27 -7.68
N PHE A 82 -18.85 24.45 -7.02
CA PHE A 82 -18.42 23.58 -5.92
C PHE A 82 -17.36 22.53 -6.32
N SER A 83 -17.44 22.00 -7.54
CA SER A 83 -16.53 20.97 -8.04
C SER A 83 -15.08 21.47 -8.15
N GLU A 84 -14.88 22.69 -8.66
CA GLU A 84 -13.53 23.25 -8.85
C GLU A 84 -12.82 23.52 -7.52
N ALA A 85 -13.54 23.97 -6.49
CA ALA A 85 -12.99 24.20 -5.15
C ALA A 85 -12.55 22.87 -4.48
N ILE A 86 -13.33 21.80 -4.68
CA ILE A 86 -12.98 20.45 -4.18
C ILE A 86 -11.78 19.89 -4.94
N ASP A 87 -11.71 20.09 -6.26
CA ASP A 87 -10.61 19.59 -7.10
C ASP A 87 -9.29 20.30 -6.80
N GLN A 88 -9.29 21.62 -6.52
CA GLN A 88 -8.10 22.33 -6.06
C GLN A 88 -7.59 21.78 -4.73
N ARG A 89 -8.50 21.48 -3.80
CA ARG A 89 -8.13 20.86 -2.53
C ARG A 89 -7.54 19.46 -2.72
N ARG A 90 -8.16 18.62 -3.55
CA ARG A 90 -7.64 17.27 -3.84
C ARG A 90 -6.23 17.35 -4.44
N ARG A 91 -6.02 18.21 -5.45
CA ARG A 91 -4.70 18.39 -6.09
C ARG A 91 -3.62 18.82 -5.10
N ALA A 92 -3.95 19.68 -4.13
CA ALA A 92 -3.03 20.07 -3.07
C ALA A 92 -2.71 18.89 -2.14
N GLU A 93 -3.73 18.13 -1.70
CA GLU A 93 -3.55 16.99 -0.79
C GLU A 93 -2.73 15.85 -1.43
N ASP A 94 -2.89 15.61 -2.74
CA ASP A 94 -2.19 14.57 -3.52
C ASP A 94 -0.66 14.71 -3.47
N LEU A 95 -0.12 15.95 -3.33
CA LEU A 95 1.32 16.19 -3.23
C LEU A 95 1.96 15.46 -2.05
N SER A 96 1.25 15.31 -0.94
CA SER A 96 1.75 14.64 0.27
C SER A 96 1.09 13.29 0.55
N ALA A 97 0.28 12.78 -0.38
CA ALA A 97 -0.49 11.55 -0.18
C ALA A 97 0.35 10.26 -0.28
N VAL A 98 1.25 10.17 -1.26
CA VAL A 98 2.02 8.94 -1.56
C VAL A 98 3.51 9.22 -1.76
N LEU A 99 4.32 8.32 -1.21
CA LEU A 99 5.77 8.32 -1.33
C LEU A 99 6.22 7.81 -2.71
N TYR A 100 6.80 8.68 -3.54
CA TYR A 100 7.21 8.44 -4.95
C TYR A 100 6.05 8.01 -5.86
N PRO A 101 5.43 8.95 -6.61
CA PRO A 101 4.50 8.58 -7.67
C PRO A 101 5.22 7.80 -8.79
N ASN A 102 4.45 7.04 -9.58
CA ASN A 102 5.00 6.34 -10.75
C ASN A 102 5.51 7.37 -11.77
N ASP A 103 6.82 7.46 -11.99
CA ASP A 103 7.49 8.41 -12.87
C ASP A 103 7.65 7.90 -14.31
N ALA A 104 6.97 6.81 -14.67
CA ALA A 104 6.95 6.32 -16.04
C ALA A 104 6.15 7.26 -16.99
N THR A 105 5.16 7.98 -16.46
CA THR A 105 4.37 8.95 -17.23
C THR A 105 4.84 10.39 -16.98
N TYR A 106 4.47 11.30 -17.87
CA TYR A 106 4.80 12.72 -17.75
C TYR A 106 4.22 13.33 -16.47
N GLU A 107 2.95 13.03 -16.16
CA GLU A 107 2.25 13.53 -14.96
C GLU A 107 2.91 13.03 -13.68
N GLY A 108 3.39 11.78 -13.68
CA GLY A 108 4.12 11.21 -12.57
C GLY A 108 5.47 11.86 -12.31
N LYS A 109 6.20 12.17 -13.38
CA LYS A 109 7.44 12.96 -13.33
C LYS A 109 7.20 14.37 -12.81
N GLU A 110 6.16 15.04 -13.31
CA GLU A 110 5.77 16.36 -12.84
C GLU A 110 5.39 16.34 -11.35
N LEU A 111 4.56 15.38 -10.91
CA LEU A 111 4.20 15.24 -9.50
C LEU A 111 5.44 14.96 -8.64
N ARG A 112 6.39 14.16 -9.13
CA ARG A 112 7.65 13.90 -8.43
C ARG A 112 8.50 15.16 -8.26
N LEU A 113 8.63 15.97 -9.30
CA LEU A 113 9.34 17.25 -9.24
C LEU A 113 8.63 18.24 -8.31
N ARG A 114 7.29 18.29 -8.35
CA ARG A 114 6.48 19.10 -7.43
C ARG A 114 6.72 18.70 -5.98
N GLN A 115 6.79 17.41 -5.66
CA GLN A 115 7.10 16.91 -4.31
C GLN A 115 8.49 17.34 -3.82
N GLN A 116 9.50 17.24 -4.68
CA GLN A 116 10.87 17.63 -4.35
C GLN A 116 10.95 19.13 -4.05
N TYR A 117 10.39 19.96 -4.93
CA TYR A 117 10.39 21.40 -4.75
C TYR A 117 9.54 21.82 -3.54
N PHE A 118 8.37 21.22 -3.33
CA PHE A 118 7.52 21.46 -2.16
C PHE A 118 8.29 21.25 -0.85
N PHE A 119 8.97 20.12 -0.73
CA PHE A 119 9.78 19.80 0.44
C PHE A 119 10.93 20.80 0.65
N VAL A 120 11.64 21.13 -0.43
CA VAL A 120 12.80 22.04 -0.39
C VAL A 120 12.39 23.45 -0.01
N SER A 121 11.41 24.04 -0.70
CA SER A 121 11.03 25.43 -0.48
C SER A 121 10.43 25.62 0.92
N ALA A 122 9.57 24.72 1.39
CA ALA A 122 9.06 24.78 2.75
C ALA A 122 10.18 24.70 3.80
N SER A 123 11.13 23.79 3.62
CA SER A 123 12.24 23.58 4.57
C SER A 123 13.22 24.76 4.59
N LEU A 124 13.55 25.35 3.44
CA LEU A 124 14.45 26.51 3.37
C LEU A 124 13.80 27.79 3.89
N GLN A 125 12.51 28.01 3.60
CA GLN A 125 11.76 29.13 4.19
C GLN A 125 11.69 29.03 5.72
N ASP A 126 11.49 27.83 6.26
CA ASP A 126 11.50 27.57 7.70
C ASP A 126 12.85 27.85 8.34
N LEU A 127 13.90 27.34 7.71
CA LEU A 127 15.28 27.52 8.14
C LEU A 127 15.71 29.00 8.13
N LEU A 128 15.42 29.73 7.05
CA LEU A 128 15.79 31.15 6.93
C LEU A 128 14.95 32.02 7.86
N ARG A 129 13.65 31.73 8.03
CA ARG A 129 12.83 32.44 9.02
C ARG A 129 13.42 32.30 10.42
N ASP A 130 13.83 31.08 10.79
CA ASP A 130 14.40 30.82 12.10
C ASP A 130 15.75 31.53 12.30
N PHE A 131 16.56 31.69 11.24
CA PHE A 131 17.77 32.49 11.26
C PHE A 131 17.46 34.00 11.45
N ILE A 132 16.59 34.56 10.61
CA ILE A 132 16.21 35.99 10.62
C ILE A 132 15.60 36.40 11.97
N LYS A 133 14.85 35.50 12.62
CA LYS A 133 14.23 35.78 13.93
C LYS A 133 15.23 35.87 15.09
N ARG A 134 16.48 35.41 14.94
CA ARG A 134 17.47 35.44 16.02
C ARG A 134 18.05 36.86 16.14
N PRO A 135 17.97 37.48 17.33
CA PRO A 135 18.56 38.79 17.53
C PRO A 135 20.09 38.69 17.37
N ASN A 136 20.68 39.66 16.68
CA ASN A 136 22.13 39.81 16.46
C ASN A 136 22.76 38.76 15.52
N TYR A 137 21.99 38.11 14.65
CA TYR A 137 22.57 37.30 13.57
C TYR A 137 22.74 38.15 12.32
N GLU A 138 23.95 38.16 11.76
CA GLU A 138 24.26 38.82 10.50
C GLU A 138 24.32 37.79 9.35
N TRP A 139 23.98 38.18 8.12
CA TRP A 139 23.98 37.27 6.97
C TRP A 139 25.34 36.59 6.73
N SER A 140 26.44 37.27 7.05
CA SER A 140 27.80 36.73 6.96
C SER A 140 28.03 35.52 7.88
N GLU A 141 27.28 35.40 8.99
CA GLU A 141 27.36 34.27 9.92
C GLU A 141 26.49 33.08 9.51
N LEU A 142 25.68 33.22 8.44
CA LEU A 142 24.76 32.16 8.00
C LEU A 142 25.45 30.78 7.87
N PRO A 143 26.63 30.64 7.24
CA PRO A 143 27.28 29.35 7.10
C PRO A 143 27.81 28.75 8.40
N GLU A 144 27.98 29.55 9.45
CA GLU A 144 28.39 29.07 10.77
C GLU A 144 27.22 28.54 11.59
N LYS A 145 26.02 29.07 11.34
CA LYS A 145 24.79 28.69 12.07
C LYS A 145 23.96 27.65 11.32
N VAL A 146 24.10 27.58 9.99
CA VAL A 146 23.26 26.80 9.10
C VAL A 146 24.10 25.87 8.24
N ALA A 147 23.78 24.57 8.32
CA ALA A 147 24.31 23.56 7.40
C ALA A 147 23.15 22.73 6.84
N VAL A 148 23.07 22.64 5.52
CA VAL A 148 22.04 21.87 4.81
C VAL A 148 22.70 20.69 4.11
N GLN A 149 22.29 19.48 4.45
CA GLN A 149 22.77 18.27 3.81
C GLN A 149 21.74 17.75 2.79
N MET A 150 22.11 17.79 1.51
CA MET A 150 21.36 17.19 0.41
C MET A 150 21.66 15.70 0.35
N ASN A 151 20.66 14.90 0.74
CA ASN A 151 20.76 13.45 0.75
C ASN A 151 20.30 12.88 -0.59
N ASP A 152 21.27 12.52 -1.44
CA ASP A 152 21.08 12.24 -2.87
C ASP A 152 20.65 13.48 -3.67
N THR A 153 20.31 13.28 -4.95
CA THR A 153 19.95 14.35 -5.91
C THR A 153 18.53 14.93 -5.72
N HIS A 154 17.68 14.29 -4.92
CA HIS A 154 16.28 14.68 -4.79
C HIS A 154 16.03 16.10 -4.24
N PRO A 155 16.76 16.59 -3.22
CA PRO A 155 16.61 17.95 -2.73
C PRO A 155 17.55 18.95 -3.44
N THR A 156 18.18 18.60 -4.56
CA THR A 156 19.19 19.48 -5.21
C THR A 156 18.62 20.83 -5.65
N ILE A 157 17.32 20.91 -5.94
CA ILE A 157 16.67 22.20 -6.25
C ILE A 157 16.83 23.23 -5.11
N ALA A 158 17.30 22.81 -3.92
CA ALA A 158 17.73 23.68 -2.84
C ALA A 158 18.80 24.70 -3.25
N VAL A 159 19.68 24.36 -4.20
CA VAL A 159 20.68 25.31 -4.72
C VAL A 159 19.99 26.53 -5.34
N ALA A 160 19.05 26.28 -6.26
CA ALA A 160 18.32 27.34 -6.94
C ALA A 160 17.31 28.04 -6.02
N GLU A 161 16.65 27.31 -5.12
CA GLU A 161 15.68 27.91 -4.20
C GLU A 161 16.34 28.77 -3.12
N MET A 162 17.51 28.37 -2.61
CA MET A 162 18.28 29.21 -1.69
C MET A 162 18.68 30.53 -2.36
N MET A 163 19.19 30.46 -3.59
CA MET A 163 19.50 31.65 -4.40
C MET A 163 18.26 32.53 -4.61
N ARG A 164 17.12 31.94 -4.98
CA ARG A 164 15.87 32.67 -5.17
C ARG A 164 15.42 33.38 -3.89
N LEU A 165 15.49 32.70 -2.74
CA LEU A 165 15.10 33.28 -1.46
C LEU A 165 16.03 34.43 -1.04
N LEU A 166 17.34 34.29 -1.22
CA LEU A 166 18.29 35.34 -0.87
C LEU A 166 18.20 36.54 -1.84
N VAL A 167 18.19 36.30 -3.14
CA VAL A 167 18.17 37.36 -4.16
C VAL A 167 16.79 37.99 -4.28
N ASP A 168 15.76 37.21 -4.61
CA ASP A 168 14.45 37.78 -4.96
C ASP A 168 13.64 38.23 -3.72
N VAL A 169 13.84 37.58 -2.56
CA VAL A 169 13.05 37.87 -1.34
C VAL A 169 13.83 38.71 -0.33
N GLN A 170 15.11 38.40 -0.08
CA GLN A 170 15.95 39.20 0.83
C GLN A 170 16.70 40.33 0.13
N GLN A 171 16.58 40.46 -1.21
CA GLN A 171 17.21 41.52 -2.01
C GLN A 171 18.74 41.58 -1.86
N MET A 172 19.38 40.41 -1.69
CA MET A 172 20.84 40.29 -1.66
C MET A 172 21.45 40.35 -3.06
N ASP A 173 22.69 40.84 -3.12
CA ASP A 173 23.52 40.75 -4.33
C ASP A 173 23.72 39.28 -4.75
N TRP A 174 23.77 39.05 -6.05
CA TRP A 174 23.89 37.71 -6.63
C TRP A 174 25.14 36.96 -6.14
N TYR A 175 26.30 37.63 -6.13
CA TYR A 175 27.57 36.98 -5.78
C TYR A 175 27.66 36.72 -4.29
N GLU A 176 27.13 37.62 -3.46
CA GLU A 176 27.00 37.41 -2.02
C GLU A 176 26.07 36.22 -1.71
N ALA A 177 24.87 36.19 -2.32
CA ALA A 177 23.92 35.10 -2.16
C ALA A 177 24.51 33.75 -2.61
N TRP A 178 25.30 33.74 -3.70
CA TRP A 178 25.94 32.54 -4.22
C TRP A 178 27.01 32.01 -3.28
N ASP A 179 27.85 32.88 -2.71
CA ASP A 179 28.87 32.51 -1.74
C ASP A 179 28.24 31.91 -0.47
N LEU A 180 27.20 32.55 0.07
CA LEU A 180 26.45 32.03 1.22
C LEU A 180 25.79 30.68 0.93
N THR A 181 25.13 30.56 -0.22
CA THR A 181 24.48 29.31 -0.66
C THR A 181 25.50 28.19 -0.74
N ARG A 182 26.62 28.41 -1.43
CA ARG A 182 27.68 27.42 -1.58
C ARG A 182 28.28 26.98 -0.27
N LYS A 183 28.45 27.87 0.70
CA LYS A 183 29.02 27.54 2.02
C LYS A 183 28.05 26.74 2.90
N CYS A 184 26.73 26.96 2.76
CA CYS A 184 25.70 26.30 3.57
C CYS A 184 25.33 24.89 3.07
N LEU A 185 25.35 24.64 1.75
CA LEU A 185 24.87 23.39 1.16
C LEU A 185 25.98 22.33 1.07
N ASN A 186 25.64 21.06 1.34
CA ASN A 186 26.52 19.91 1.22
C ASN A 186 25.79 18.75 0.52
N TYR A 187 26.50 17.88 -0.19
CA TYR A 187 25.90 16.83 -1.03
C TYR A 187 26.44 15.44 -0.70
N THR A 188 25.54 14.49 -0.44
CA THR A 188 25.86 13.06 -0.33
C THR A 188 25.34 12.32 -1.55
N ASN A 189 26.23 11.69 -2.31
CA ASN A 189 25.85 10.83 -3.43
C ASN A 189 25.68 9.37 -2.96
N HIS A 190 24.62 8.71 -3.43
CA HIS A 190 24.31 7.31 -3.13
C HIS A 190 24.36 6.37 -4.35
N THR A 191 24.66 6.91 -5.53
CA THR A 191 24.47 6.23 -6.81
C THR A 191 25.71 6.36 -7.67
N VAL A 192 26.23 5.21 -8.11
CA VAL A 192 27.40 5.10 -9.00
C VAL A 192 27.05 5.03 -10.48
N MET A 193 25.79 4.72 -10.80
CA MET A 193 25.30 4.52 -12.16
C MET A 193 24.92 5.88 -12.76
N PRO A 194 25.65 6.40 -13.77
CA PRO A 194 25.36 7.71 -14.36
C PRO A 194 23.93 7.82 -14.91
N GLU A 195 23.38 6.72 -15.41
CA GLU A 195 22.01 6.62 -15.92
C GLU A 195 20.93 6.79 -14.84
N ALA A 196 21.28 6.56 -13.57
CA ALA A 196 20.37 6.69 -12.44
C ALA A 196 20.50 8.06 -11.75
N LEU A 197 21.38 8.94 -12.22
CA LEU A 197 21.43 10.33 -11.78
C LEU A 197 20.24 11.09 -12.35
N GLU A 198 19.60 11.88 -11.49
CA GLU A 198 18.38 12.59 -11.83
C GLU A 198 18.65 13.68 -12.88
N LYS A 199 17.89 13.61 -13.99
CA LYS A 199 17.90 14.60 -15.07
C LYS A 199 16.46 15.01 -15.37
N TRP A 200 16.20 16.33 -15.41
CA TRP A 200 14.87 16.87 -15.69
C TRP A 200 14.83 17.56 -17.05
N PRO A 201 13.80 17.33 -17.88
CA PRO A 201 13.58 18.13 -19.08
C PRO A 201 13.48 19.61 -18.73
N VAL A 202 14.18 20.47 -19.48
CA VAL A 202 14.17 21.92 -19.25
C VAL A 202 12.76 22.47 -19.39
N GLU A 203 12.03 22.08 -20.44
CA GLU A 203 10.66 22.54 -20.69
C GLU A 203 9.70 22.24 -19.53
N MET A 204 9.82 21.05 -18.92
CA MET A 204 9.02 20.68 -17.76
C MET A 204 9.35 21.57 -16.54
N MET A 205 10.65 21.77 -16.27
CA MET A 205 11.07 22.59 -15.14
C MET A 205 10.77 24.07 -15.38
N GLU A 206 10.82 24.56 -16.62
CA GLU A 206 10.50 25.93 -17.00
C GLU A 206 9.01 26.23 -16.82
N ARG A 207 8.15 25.32 -17.27
CA ARG A 207 6.70 25.43 -17.03
C ARG A 207 6.35 25.44 -15.54
N LEU A 208 7.01 24.59 -14.75
CA LEU A 208 6.68 24.42 -13.33
C LEU A 208 7.36 25.44 -12.40
N LEU A 209 8.61 25.80 -12.70
CA LEU A 209 9.53 26.57 -11.87
C LEU A 209 10.35 27.54 -12.75
N PRO A 210 9.70 28.49 -13.45
CA PRO A 210 10.35 29.32 -14.48
C PRO A 210 11.51 30.14 -13.91
N ARG A 211 11.35 30.69 -12.70
CA ARG A 211 12.40 31.47 -12.03
C ARG A 211 13.62 30.61 -11.66
N HIS A 212 13.41 29.36 -11.24
CA HIS A 212 14.50 28.46 -10.91
C HIS A 212 15.31 28.09 -12.14
N VAL A 213 14.69 27.91 -13.30
CA VAL A 213 15.41 27.67 -14.56
C VAL A 213 16.28 28.87 -14.94
N GLN A 214 15.79 30.11 -14.79
CA GLN A 214 16.61 31.30 -15.00
C GLN A 214 17.81 31.35 -14.07
N ILE A 215 17.61 31.08 -12.77
CA ILE A 215 18.68 31.05 -11.77
C ILE A 215 19.71 29.95 -12.10
N ILE A 216 19.27 28.75 -12.46
CA ILE A 216 20.15 27.65 -12.88
C ILE A 216 20.91 28.03 -14.16
N GLY A 217 20.25 28.71 -15.09
CA GLY A 217 20.85 29.28 -16.29
C GLY A 217 22.01 30.22 -15.96
N GLU A 218 21.78 31.18 -15.07
CA GLU A 218 22.80 32.14 -14.64
C GLU A 218 23.96 31.47 -13.88
N ILE A 219 23.66 30.56 -12.95
CA ILE A 219 24.68 29.74 -12.27
C ILE A 219 25.53 29.00 -13.31
N ASN A 220 24.90 28.38 -14.31
CA ASN A 220 25.61 27.66 -15.35
C ASN A 220 26.43 28.60 -16.23
N TRP A 221 25.91 29.77 -16.58
CA TRP A 221 26.63 30.75 -17.41
C TRP A 221 27.91 31.23 -16.72
N VAL A 222 27.82 31.66 -15.46
CA VAL A 222 28.98 32.06 -14.65
C VAL A 222 29.98 30.89 -14.53
N TRP A 223 29.48 29.68 -14.25
CA TRP A 223 30.29 28.48 -14.12
C TRP A 223 31.04 28.14 -15.42
N ILE A 224 30.36 28.17 -16.56
CA ILE A 224 30.95 27.84 -17.86
C ILE A 224 31.97 28.88 -18.29
N ASN A 225 31.74 30.17 -18.04
CA ASN A 225 32.74 31.21 -18.32
C ASN A 225 34.04 30.98 -17.54
N GLN A 226 33.93 30.65 -16.24
CA GLN A 226 35.11 30.30 -15.43
C GLN A 226 35.84 29.07 -15.96
N LEU A 227 35.11 28.07 -16.47
CA LEU A 227 35.71 26.89 -17.10
C LEU A 227 36.36 27.22 -18.44
N MET A 228 35.74 28.06 -19.27
CA MET A 228 36.29 28.50 -20.57
C MET A 228 37.60 29.27 -20.40
N GLU A 229 37.67 30.17 -19.42
CA GLU A 229 38.91 30.90 -19.11
C GLU A 229 40.06 29.97 -18.72
N ARG A 230 39.74 28.85 -18.07
CA ARG A 230 40.74 27.92 -17.53
C ARG A 230 41.15 26.80 -18.49
N TYR A 231 40.18 26.18 -19.16
CA TYR A 231 40.39 24.99 -19.98
C TYR A 231 40.26 25.26 -21.49
N GLY A 232 39.77 26.43 -21.88
CA GLY A 232 39.36 26.71 -23.26
C GLY A 232 38.12 25.91 -23.67
N ASP A 233 37.64 26.14 -24.89
CA ASP A 233 36.52 25.35 -25.43
C ASP A 233 36.94 23.89 -25.67
N GLY A 234 36.18 22.94 -25.11
CA GLY A 234 36.54 21.54 -25.14
C GLY A 234 35.54 20.60 -24.45
N PRO A 235 35.75 19.28 -24.55
CA PRO A 235 34.80 18.26 -24.07
C PRO A 235 34.58 18.30 -22.56
N ILE A 236 35.57 18.77 -21.79
CA ILE A 236 35.46 18.90 -20.32
C ILE A 236 34.36 19.89 -19.92
N ILE A 237 34.14 20.96 -20.71
CA ILE A 237 33.10 21.95 -20.45
C ILE A 237 31.72 21.32 -20.64
N GLN A 238 31.55 20.53 -21.70
CA GLN A 238 30.31 19.79 -21.93
C GLN A 238 30.02 18.80 -20.79
N ALA A 239 31.04 18.11 -20.29
CA ALA A 239 30.90 17.19 -19.16
C ALA A 239 30.51 17.93 -17.85
N LEU A 240 31.08 19.10 -17.59
CA LEU A 240 30.87 19.88 -16.36
C LEU A 240 29.64 20.79 -16.37
N SER A 241 29.04 21.04 -17.54
CA SER A 241 27.82 21.87 -17.66
C SER A 241 26.68 21.32 -16.82
N ILE A 242 25.81 22.19 -16.31
CA ILE A 242 24.58 21.78 -15.62
C ILE A 242 23.53 21.34 -16.66
N PHE A 243 23.58 21.90 -17.87
CA PHE A 243 22.70 21.51 -18.97
C PHE A 243 23.33 20.41 -19.81
N GLU A 244 22.51 19.46 -20.22
CA GLU A 244 22.82 18.43 -21.20
C GLU A 244 22.05 18.74 -22.48
N GLU A 245 22.80 18.92 -23.58
CA GLU A 245 22.24 19.12 -24.91
C GLU A 245 21.88 17.76 -25.54
N GLY A 246 20.87 17.74 -26.39
CA GLY A 246 20.35 16.54 -27.07
C GLY A 246 18.99 16.81 -27.70
N ASP A 247 18.28 15.77 -28.12
CA ASP A 247 16.92 15.89 -28.69
C ASP A 247 15.95 16.59 -27.72
N GLU A 248 16.11 16.32 -26.42
CA GLU A 248 15.43 17.01 -25.33
C GLU A 248 16.50 17.56 -24.38
N LYS A 249 16.56 18.88 -24.22
CA LYS A 249 17.50 19.54 -23.31
C LYS A 249 17.15 19.21 -21.86
N LYS A 250 18.16 18.85 -21.06
CA LYS A 250 17.97 18.40 -19.68
C LYS A 250 18.86 19.14 -18.68
N ILE A 251 18.38 19.26 -17.45
CA ILE A 251 19.12 19.78 -16.30
C ILE A 251 19.66 18.59 -15.50
N ARG A 252 20.98 18.50 -15.37
CA ARG A 252 21.67 17.45 -14.62
C ARG A 252 21.74 17.82 -13.14
N MET A 253 20.88 17.21 -12.32
CA MET A 253 20.83 17.51 -10.89
C MET A 253 22.09 17.07 -10.15
N GLY A 254 22.79 16.03 -10.62
CA GLY A 254 24.11 15.66 -10.08
C GLY A 254 25.12 16.81 -10.22
N ASN A 255 25.16 17.45 -11.38
CA ASN A 255 26.08 18.55 -11.68
C ASN A 255 25.71 19.80 -10.87
N LEU A 256 24.42 20.17 -10.84
CA LEU A 256 23.92 21.28 -10.02
C LEU A 256 24.28 21.10 -8.54
N ALA A 257 24.13 19.88 -8.01
CA ALA A 257 24.48 19.57 -6.62
C ALA A 257 25.97 19.74 -6.33
N ILE A 258 26.84 19.25 -7.23
CA ILE A 258 28.29 19.38 -7.05
C ILE A 258 28.70 20.85 -7.15
N VAL A 259 28.21 21.60 -8.15
CA VAL A 259 28.54 23.03 -8.33
C VAL A 259 28.11 23.85 -7.11
N GLY A 260 26.89 23.63 -6.61
CA GLY A 260 26.29 24.38 -5.50
C GLY A 260 26.68 23.94 -4.08
N ALA A 261 27.42 22.84 -3.91
CA ALA A 261 27.77 22.32 -2.57
C ALA A 261 29.19 22.71 -2.12
N ASN A 262 29.35 22.96 -0.83
CA ASN A 262 30.64 23.12 -0.16
C ASN A 262 31.46 21.81 -0.20
N LYS A 263 30.87 20.73 0.31
CA LYS A 263 31.46 19.39 0.31
C LYS A 263 30.56 18.38 -0.40
N VAL A 264 31.20 17.44 -1.09
CA VAL A 264 30.56 16.29 -1.73
C VAL A 264 31.10 15.02 -1.08
N ASN A 265 30.23 14.08 -0.71
CA ASN A 265 30.70 12.83 -0.10
C ASN A 265 30.09 11.57 -0.72
N GLY A 266 30.92 10.53 -0.79
CA GLY A 266 30.48 9.15 -1.00
C GLY A 266 30.14 8.46 0.33
N VAL A 267 29.49 7.29 0.23
CA VAL A 267 28.95 6.54 1.38
C VAL A 267 29.77 5.31 1.80
N ALA A 268 30.88 5.06 1.12
CA ALA A 268 31.87 4.02 1.41
C ALA A 268 33.18 4.39 0.71
N ALA A 269 34.32 3.88 1.19
CA ALA A 269 35.63 4.21 0.62
C ALA A 269 35.69 3.86 -0.89
N ILE A 270 35.32 2.62 -1.25
CA ILE A 270 35.26 2.20 -2.66
C ILE A 270 34.28 3.02 -3.50
N HIS A 271 33.13 3.38 -2.92
CA HIS A 271 32.13 4.20 -3.58
C HIS A 271 32.67 5.61 -3.88
N THR A 272 33.39 6.20 -2.94
CA THR A 272 34.03 7.51 -3.11
C THR A 272 35.11 7.46 -4.19
N GLU A 273 35.86 6.36 -4.29
CA GLU A 273 36.83 6.19 -5.37
C GLU A 273 36.17 6.02 -6.75
N ILE A 274 35.03 5.33 -6.83
CA ILE A 274 34.22 5.25 -8.05
C ILE A 274 33.69 6.62 -8.45
N ILE A 275 33.23 7.43 -7.48
CA ILE A 275 32.81 8.82 -7.75
C ILE A 275 33.94 9.62 -8.42
N LYS A 276 35.17 9.51 -7.90
CA LYS A 276 36.32 10.26 -8.41
C LYS A 276 36.83 9.77 -9.77
N LYS A 277 36.66 8.48 -10.08
CA LYS A 277 37.28 7.84 -11.26
C LYS A 277 36.31 7.56 -12.39
N GLU A 278 35.04 7.37 -12.09
CA GLU A 278 34.04 6.87 -13.05
C GLU A 278 32.80 7.75 -13.11
N THR A 279 32.19 8.12 -11.95
CA THR A 279 30.91 8.85 -11.96
C THR A 279 31.07 10.34 -12.24
N PHE A 280 32.07 11.00 -11.64
CA PHE A 280 32.33 12.44 -11.80
C PHE A 280 33.83 12.73 -11.97
N PRO A 281 34.53 12.08 -12.93
CA PRO A 281 35.97 12.24 -13.07
C PRO A 281 36.38 13.67 -13.42
N GLU A 282 35.63 14.37 -14.27
CA GLU A 282 35.92 15.76 -14.66
C GLU A 282 35.75 16.73 -13.49
N PHE A 283 34.77 16.52 -12.61
CA PHE A 283 34.61 17.34 -11.41
C PHE A 283 35.75 17.11 -10.42
N TYR A 284 36.22 15.87 -10.27
CA TYR A 284 37.37 15.58 -9.42
C TYR A 284 38.66 16.16 -10.00
N GLN A 285 38.85 16.09 -11.32
CA GLN A 285 39.95 16.76 -12.01
C GLN A 285 39.91 18.28 -11.76
N TRP A 286 38.75 18.92 -11.96
CA TRP A 286 38.56 20.33 -11.66
C TRP A 286 38.91 20.66 -10.20
N CYS A 287 38.48 19.83 -9.23
CA CYS A 287 38.82 20.04 -7.82
C CYS A 287 40.35 19.98 -7.59
N CYS A 288 41.03 19.02 -8.21
CA CYS A 288 42.49 18.89 -8.12
C CYS A 288 43.20 20.12 -8.70
N ASP A 289 42.76 20.57 -9.89
CA ASP A 289 43.36 21.71 -10.58
C ASP A 289 43.18 23.01 -9.77
N ASN A 290 42.07 23.16 -9.05
CA ASN A 290 41.79 24.32 -8.18
C ASN A 290 42.38 24.19 -6.77
N GLY A 291 43.17 23.15 -6.48
CA GLY A 291 43.78 22.96 -5.15
C GLY A 291 42.79 22.54 -4.06
N GLU A 292 41.61 22.04 -4.44
CA GLU A 292 40.53 21.59 -3.54
C GLU A 292 40.23 20.08 -3.64
N PRO A 293 41.22 19.16 -3.67
CA PRO A 293 40.93 17.73 -3.77
C PRO A 293 40.13 17.20 -2.55
N SER A 294 40.22 17.91 -1.42
CA SER A 294 39.46 17.64 -0.19
C SER A 294 37.99 18.05 -0.26
N ARG A 295 37.52 18.57 -1.40
CA ARG A 295 36.09 18.85 -1.64
C ARG A 295 35.27 17.57 -1.74
N ILE A 296 35.85 16.50 -2.31
CA ILE A 296 35.23 15.17 -2.39
C ILE A 296 35.76 14.30 -1.26
N VAL A 297 34.92 14.02 -0.26
CA VAL A 297 35.27 13.28 0.96
C VAL A 297 34.55 11.92 1.04
N ASN A 298 35.02 11.04 1.92
CA ASN A 298 34.35 9.77 2.21
C ASN A 298 33.70 9.82 3.60
N MET A 299 32.40 9.53 3.66
CA MET A 299 31.68 9.32 4.92
C MET A 299 31.02 7.94 4.88
N THR A 300 31.68 6.95 5.47
CA THR A 300 31.17 5.58 5.44
C THR A 300 29.90 5.45 6.28
N ASN A 301 28.84 4.92 5.68
CA ASN A 301 27.55 4.74 6.34
C ASN A 301 27.66 3.90 7.61
N GLY A 302 26.85 4.25 8.61
CA GLY A 302 26.72 3.51 9.86
C GLY A 302 25.26 3.18 10.20
N VAL A 303 25.08 2.27 11.15
CA VAL A 303 23.78 1.94 11.73
C VAL A 303 23.82 2.14 13.25
N THR A 304 22.71 2.60 13.83
CA THR A 304 22.66 2.88 15.28
C THR A 304 22.57 1.58 16.12
N PRO A 305 23.49 1.33 17.06
CA PRO A 305 23.47 0.11 17.88
C PRO A 305 22.28 0.04 18.83
N ARG A 306 21.70 1.19 19.21
CA ARG A 306 20.52 1.27 20.07
C ARG A 306 19.33 0.52 19.46
N ARG A 307 19.10 0.70 18.17
CA ARG A 307 17.99 0.04 17.48
C ARG A 307 18.38 -1.34 16.97
N TRP A 308 19.54 -1.44 16.34
CA TRP A 308 19.96 -2.65 15.61
C TRP A 308 20.56 -3.74 16.49
N VAL A 309 20.93 -3.43 17.74
CA VAL A 309 21.41 -4.42 18.71
C VAL A 309 20.56 -4.37 19.98
N HIS A 310 20.47 -3.23 20.66
CA HIS A 310 19.83 -3.16 21.98
C HIS A 310 18.32 -3.43 21.93
N CYS A 311 17.60 -2.82 20.99
CA CYS A 311 16.17 -3.10 20.79
C CYS A 311 15.94 -4.42 20.05
N ALA A 312 16.67 -4.67 18.96
CA ALA A 312 16.42 -5.83 18.09
C ALA A 312 16.89 -7.16 18.70
N ASN A 313 17.93 -7.16 19.55
CA ASN A 313 18.46 -8.35 20.18
C ASN A 313 18.89 -8.07 21.64
N PRO A 314 17.92 -7.96 22.57
CA PRO A 314 18.20 -7.69 23.98
C PRO A 314 19.11 -8.74 24.64
N ALA A 315 19.02 -10.01 24.21
CA ALA A 315 19.86 -11.08 24.72
C ALA A 315 21.34 -10.88 24.36
N LEU A 316 21.64 -10.51 23.10
CA LEU A 316 22.99 -10.14 22.69
C LEU A 316 23.47 -8.88 23.41
N SER A 317 22.59 -7.89 23.56
CA SER A 317 22.88 -6.66 24.28
C SER A 317 23.26 -6.92 25.76
N ALA A 318 22.60 -7.88 26.41
CA ALA A 318 22.93 -8.31 27.76
C ALA A 318 24.32 -8.97 27.84
N ILE A 319 24.69 -9.80 26.85
CA ILE A 319 26.04 -10.39 26.77
C ILE A 319 27.08 -9.28 26.66
N PHE A 320 26.93 -8.32 25.73
CA PHE A 320 27.88 -7.21 25.62
C PHE A 320 27.99 -6.41 26.92
N THR A 321 26.86 -6.09 27.55
CA THR A 321 26.85 -5.33 28.80
C THR A 321 27.52 -6.09 29.94
N LYS A 322 27.31 -7.41 30.04
CA LYS A 322 27.92 -8.27 31.05
C LYS A 322 29.44 -8.32 30.93
N TYR A 323 29.97 -8.55 29.73
CA TYR A 323 31.40 -8.73 29.51
C TYR A 323 32.17 -7.41 29.43
N LEU A 324 31.52 -6.32 29.01
CA LEU A 324 32.12 -4.97 29.02
C LEU A 324 31.88 -4.22 30.35
N GLY A 325 31.08 -4.77 31.26
CA GLY A 325 30.76 -4.21 32.57
C GLY A 325 29.85 -2.97 32.56
N SER A 326 29.45 -2.46 31.39
CA SER A 326 28.56 -1.29 31.28
C SER A 326 27.82 -1.23 29.94
N GLN A 327 26.78 -0.40 29.86
CA GLN A 327 26.06 -0.11 28.60
C GLN A 327 26.72 0.99 27.76
N LYS A 328 27.91 1.49 28.15
CA LYS A 328 28.62 2.58 27.46
C LYS A 328 28.91 2.27 25.99
N TRP A 329 28.97 0.99 25.62
CA TRP A 329 29.14 0.57 24.23
C TRP A 329 28.00 1.00 23.28
N LEU A 330 26.82 1.35 23.81
CA LEU A 330 25.70 1.85 23.01
C LEU A 330 25.95 3.24 22.42
N THR A 331 26.79 4.03 23.07
CA THR A 331 27.25 5.34 22.59
C THR A 331 28.63 5.25 21.94
N ASP A 332 29.48 4.33 22.40
CA ASP A 332 30.85 4.12 21.91
C ASP A 332 31.09 2.65 21.50
N MET A 333 30.87 2.36 20.22
CA MET A 333 31.00 0.99 19.69
C MET A 333 32.43 0.49 19.62
N ASP A 334 33.45 1.35 19.74
CA ASP A 334 34.84 0.91 19.71
C ASP A 334 35.19 0.01 20.91
N LEU A 335 34.47 0.18 22.02
CA LEU A 335 34.58 -0.68 23.20
C LEU A 335 34.28 -2.16 22.92
N LEU A 336 33.52 -2.48 21.86
CA LEU A 336 33.28 -3.88 21.47
C LEU A 336 34.56 -4.60 21.04
N LYS A 337 35.65 -3.90 20.70
CA LYS A 337 36.96 -4.51 20.44
C LYS A 337 37.48 -5.27 21.66
N GLU A 338 37.12 -4.86 22.87
CA GLU A 338 37.51 -5.54 24.11
C GLU A 338 36.92 -6.95 24.21
N MET A 339 35.81 -7.23 23.53
CA MET A 339 35.23 -8.58 23.44
C MET A 339 36.20 -9.59 22.82
N LEU A 340 37.17 -9.15 22.00
CA LEU A 340 38.18 -10.02 21.40
C LEU A 340 39.07 -10.70 22.44
N LYS A 341 39.18 -10.15 23.67
CA LYS A 341 39.88 -10.80 24.79
C LYS A 341 39.22 -12.11 25.22
N HIS A 342 37.92 -12.25 24.95
CA HIS A 342 37.12 -13.44 25.29
C HIS A 342 36.96 -14.40 24.11
N LYS A 343 37.70 -14.23 23.01
CA LYS A 343 37.51 -15.03 21.78
C LYS A 343 37.66 -16.54 21.97
N GLU A 344 38.47 -16.98 22.95
CA GLU A 344 38.71 -18.40 23.26
C GLU A 344 37.96 -18.87 24.53
N ASP A 345 37.13 -18.03 25.15
CA ASP A 345 36.41 -18.39 26.38
C ASP A 345 35.20 -19.30 26.06
N PRO A 346 35.18 -20.57 26.50
CA PRO A 346 34.07 -21.47 26.21
C PRO A 346 32.74 -21.01 26.83
N LYS A 347 32.78 -20.21 27.91
CA LYS A 347 31.56 -19.70 28.56
C LYS A 347 30.82 -18.72 27.65
N ILE A 348 31.54 -17.76 27.07
CA ILE A 348 30.89 -16.79 26.16
C ILE A 348 30.41 -17.48 24.88
N HIS A 349 31.13 -18.50 24.39
CA HIS A 349 30.67 -19.30 23.24
C HIS A 349 29.34 -19.98 23.54
N ALA A 350 29.20 -20.62 24.70
CA ALA A 350 27.96 -21.25 25.12
C ALA A 350 26.81 -20.24 25.25
N GLU A 351 27.05 -19.09 25.88
CA GLU A 351 26.05 -18.00 26.01
C GLU A 351 25.64 -17.43 24.65
N TRP A 352 26.61 -17.23 23.74
CA TRP A 352 26.36 -16.72 22.39
C TRP A 352 25.56 -17.72 21.55
N MET A 353 25.90 -19.00 21.62
CA MET A 353 25.18 -20.06 20.92
C MET A 353 23.74 -20.22 21.45
N ALA A 354 23.56 -20.16 22.78
CA ALA A 354 22.25 -20.17 23.40
C ALA A 354 21.40 -18.95 22.96
N MET A 355 21.99 -17.74 22.96
CA MET A 355 21.34 -16.54 22.45
C MET A 355 20.92 -16.69 20.99
N LYS A 356 21.82 -17.16 20.11
CA LYS A 356 21.51 -17.34 18.70
C LYS A 356 20.42 -18.40 18.49
N ARG A 357 20.47 -19.52 19.21
CA ARG A 357 19.42 -20.56 19.18
C ARG A 357 18.08 -20.00 19.63
N GLY A 358 18.06 -19.19 20.68
CA GLY A 358 16.86 -18.48 21.13
C GLY A 358 16.28 -17.53 20.07
N CYS A 359 17.12 -16.79 19.35
CA CYS A 359 16.66 -15.95 18.23
C CYS A 359 16.07 -16.79 17.09
N LYS A 360 16.64 -17.96 16.77
CA LYS A 360 16.11 -18.88 15.76
C LYS A 360 14.77 -19.47 16.19
N ALA A 361 14.62 -19.83 17.46
CA ALA A 361 13.37 -20.34 18.01
C ALA A 361 12.25 -19.30 17.90
N LYS A 362 12.51 -18.04 18.29
CA LYS A 362 11.55 -16.94 18.14
C LYS A 362 11.17 -16.68 16.68
N LEU A 363 12.14 -16.76 15.77
CA LEU A 363 11.86 -16.63 14.34
C LEU A 363 11.00 -17.79 13.83
N ALA A 364 11.26 -19.02 14.26
CA ALA A 364 10.47 -20.19 13.89
C ALA A 364 9.03 -20.11 14.41
N GLU A 365 8.85 -19.68 15.66
CA GLU A 365 7.54 -19.41 16.26
C GLU A 365 6.78 -18.33 15.47
N TRP A 366 7.43 -17.19 15.22
CA TRP A 366 6.84 -16.13 14.41
C TRP A 366 6.44 -16.61 13.00
N LEU A 367 7.29 -17.38 12.33
CA LEU A 367 6.99 -17.94 11.00
C LEU A 367 5.82 -18.94 11.03
N LYS A 368 5.71 -19.73 12.10
CA LYS A 368 4.59 -20.65 12.30
C LYS A 368 3.29 -19.90 12.55
N GLU A 369 3.32 -18.87 13.40
CA GLU A 369 2.14 -18.06 13.72
C GLU A 369 1.65 -17.24 12.53
N THR A 370 2.58 -16.70 11.74
CA THR A 370 2.25 -15.70 10.72
C THR A 370 2.10 -16.27 9.31
N MET A 371 2.75 -17.40 9.01
CA MET A 371 2.78 -17.98 7.65
C MET A 371 2.52 -19.48 7.65
N ASP A 372 2.12 -20.07 8.79
CA ASP A 372 1.96 -21.52 9.00
C ASP A 372 3.17 -22.36 8.53
N LEU A 373 4.37 -21.78 8.53
CA LEU A 373 5.57 -22.43 8.03
C LEU A 373 6.42 -22.96 9.18
N GLU A 374 6.56 -24.28 9.24
CA GLU A 374 7.50 -24.93 10.14
C GLU A 374 8.91 -24.97 9.55
N ILE A 375 9.88 -24.49 10.33
CA ILE A 375 11.29 -24.49 9.96
C ILE A 375 12.13 -25.27 10.99
N ASP A 376 13.13 -25.98 10.50
CA ASP A 376 14.09 -26.69 11.34
C ASP A 376 15.06 -25.69 11.99
N GLN A 377 15.06 -25.64 13.32
CA GLN A 377 15.90 -24.74 14.10
C GLN A 377 17.39 -25.11 14.09
N ASP A 378 17.74 -26.33 13.70
CA ASP A 378 19.13 -26.78 13.54
C ASP A 378 19.63 -26.55 12.10
N ALA A 379 18.74 -26.22 11.15
CA ALA A 379 19.14 -25.82 9.80
C ALA A 379 19.86 -24.47 9.78
N LEU A 380 20.76 -24.28 8.80
CA LEU A 380 21.39 -22.98 8.58
C LEU A 380 20.36 -22.02 7.98
N ILE A 381 20.11 -20.89 8.64
CA ILE A 381 19.18 -19.87 8.16
C ILE A 381 19.96 -18.85 7.33
N ASP A 382 19.71 -18.86 6.02
CA ASP A 382 20.31 -17.99 5.03
C ASP A 382 19.36 -16.82 4.77
N ILE A 383 19.68 -15.64 5.29
CA ILE A 383 18.81 -14.46 5.19
C ILE A 383 19.38 -13.50 4.17
N GLN A 384 18.60 -13.25 3.13
CA GLN A 384 18.87 -12.24 2.14
C GLN A 384 17.77 -11.18 2.14
N SER A 385 18.00 -10.11 2.88
CA SER A 385 17.19 -8.90 2.79
C SER A 385 18.11 -7.75 2.44
N PRO A 386 17.84 -6.94 1.40
CA PRO A 386 18.58 -5.71 1.22
C PRO A 386 18.23 -4.80 2.43
N GLY A 387 19.23 -4.25 3.11
CA GLY A 387 19.03 -3.36 4.27
C GLY A 387 18.77 -1.91 3.86
N SER A 388 17.85 -1.21 4.53
CA SER A 388 17.63 0.23 4.36
C SER A 388 18.46 1.09 5.32
N ASN A 389 19.10 2.14 4.79
CA ASN A 389 19.37 3.38 5.52
C ASN A 389 18.20 4.34 5.26
N VAL A 390 17.20 4.36 6.14
CA VAL A 390 16.17 5.42 6.21
C VAL A 390 15.83 5.65 7.69
N LYS A 391 15.69 6.92 8.07
CA LYS A 391 15.47 7.45 9.43
C LYS A 391 14.19 6.88 10.11
N PRO A 392 14.13 6.88 11.46
CA PRO A 392 13.15 6.12 12.23
C PRO A 392 11.78 6.81 12.37
N LEU A 393 10.70 6.07 12.15
CA LEU A 393 9.47 6.19 12.93
C LEU A 393 9.55 5.17 14.09
N MET A 394 9.17 5.58 15.30
CA MET A 394 9.06 4.70 16.47
C MET A 394 7.60 4.39 16.78
N SER A 395 7.39 3.14 17.14
CA SER A 395 6.15 2.51 17.56
C SER A 395 5.97 2.61 19.07
N SER A 396 4.72 2.75 19.49
CA SER A 396 4.29 2.74 20.88
C SER A 396 4.58 1.41 21.57
N GLN A 397 5.11 1.47 22.79
CA GLN A 397 4.92 0.41 23.79
C GLN A 397 3.67 0.77 24.59
N SER A 398 2.57 0.05 24.39
CA SER A 398 1.50 0.02 25.39
C SER A 398 1.92 -0.90 26.53
N SER A 399 2.37 -0.30 27.62
CA SER A 399 2.37 -0.95 28.92
C SER A 399 0.97 -0.79 29.52
N GLY A 400 0.33 -1.90 29.88
CA GLY A 400 -0.88 -1.90 30.71
C GLY A 400 -2.11 -2.59 30.11
N ALA A 401 -2.11 -3.93 30.09
CA ALA A 401 -3.34 -4.74 30.18
C ALA A 401 -3.00 -6.21 30.50
N ARG A 402 -2.30 -6.46 31.63
CA ARG A 402 -2.23 -7.79 32.25
C ARG A 402 -3.18 -7.84 33.44
N ALA A 403 -4.47 -7.96 33.17
CA ALA A 403 -5.48 -8.48 34.10
C ALA A 403 -6.80 -8.67 33.33
N ASN A 404 -7.23 -9.92 33.14
CA ASN A 404 -8.62 -10.39 32.91
C ASN A 404 -8.82 -11.54 31.91
N VAL A 405 -7.77 -12.19 31.38
CA VAL A 405 -7.97 -13.37 30.49
C VAL A 405 -8.16 -14.70 31.25
N ALA A 406 -8.23 -14.69 32.58
CA ALA A 406 -8.43 -15.90 33.38
C ALA A 406 -9.89 -16.07 33.85
N ARG A 407 -10.87 -16.20 32.94
CA ARG A 407 -12.23 -16.68 33.34
C ARG A 407 -13.14 -17.30 32.27
N MET A 408 -12.66 -17.77 31.11
CA MET A 408 -13.52 -18.47 30.13
C MET A 408 -12.86 -19.72 29.52
N ALA A 409 -12.34 -20.61 30.36
CA ALA A 409 -11.93 -21.95 29.93
C ALA A 409 -12.31 -22.99 30.99
N ARG A 410 -13.59 -23.39 31.01
CA ARG A 410 -14.11 -24.66 31.57
C ARG A 410 -15.53 -24.82 31.03
N VAL A 411 -15.91 -26.06 30.69
CA VAL A 411 -17.10 -26.50 29.92
C VAL A 411 -16.84 -26.41 28.40
N ALA A 412 -16.72 -27.47 27.59
CA ALA A 412 -17.08 -28.88 27.73
C ALA A 412 -16.17 -29.76 26.84
N LEU A 413 -15.66 -30.86 27.38
CA LEU A 413 -15.20 -32.02 26.61
C LEU A 413 -15.91 -33.24 27.19
N ARG A 414 -16.83 -33.84 26.41
CA ARG A 414 -17.29 -35.22 26.58
C ARG A 414 -17.47 -35.86 25.19
N PRO A 415 -16.90 -37.05 24.93
CA PRO A 415 -17.15 -37.79 23.70
C PRO A 415 -18.49 -38.56 23.83
N ARG A 416 -19.30 -38.62 22.76
CA ARG A 416 -20.48 -39.49 22.67
C ARG A 416 -20.20 -40.71 21.80
N GLN A 417 -20.57 -41.88 22.33
CA GLN A 417 -20.61 -43.19 21.67
C GLN A 417 -21.77 -43.30 20.65
N PRO A 418 -21.75 -44.28 19.72
CA PRO A 418 -22.83 -44.52 18.74
C PRO A 418 -23.82 -45.60 19.22
N PRO A 419 -25.08 -45.58 18.75
CA PRO A 419 -25.83 -46.83 18.57
C PRO A 419 -26.77 -46.79 17.31
N PRO A 420 -27.61 -47.80 17.03
CA PRO A 420 -27.29 -48.99 16.24
C PRO A 420 -28.18 -49.17 14.99
N SER A 421 -27.86 -50.19 14.20
CA SER A 421 -28.56 -50.66 13.00
C SER A 421 -30.03 -51.00 13.19
N LEU A 422 -30.88 -50.74 12.18
CA LEU A 422 -32.05 -51.57 11.84
C LEU A 422 -32.39 -51.43 10.35
N ALA A 423 -32.49 -52.59 9.70
CA ALA A 423 -32.87 -52.78 8.31
C ALA A 423 -34.40 -52.84 8.14
N HIS A 424 -34.86 -52.40 6.97
CA HIS A 424 -36.07 -52.76 6.20
C HIS A 424 -36.87 -51.53 5.74
N HIS A 425 -36.76 -51.17 4.46
CA HIS A 425 -37.80 -51.43 3.46
C HIS A 425 -37.31 -51.01 2.07
N CYS A 426 -37.35 -51.97 1.16
CA CYS A 426 -37.07 -51.82 -0.25
C CYS A 426 -38.23 -51.09 -0.95
N CYS A 427 -37.95 -50.49 -2.11
CA CYS A 427 -38.89 -50.01 -3.12
C CYS A 427 -39.31 -48.52 -3.09
N SER A 428 -38.44 -47.65 -3.62
CA SER A 428 -38.82 -46.61 -4.61
C SER A 428 -37.58 -45.88 -5.15
N LEU A 429 -36.85 -46.58 -6.02
CA LEU A 429 -35.85 -46.00 -6.91
C LEU A 429 -36.55 -45.10 -7.94
N ARG A 430 -36.69 -43.79 -7.63
CA ARG A 430 -36.82 -42.68 -8.61
C ARG A 430 -36.81 -41.26 -8.02
N HIS A 431 -36.61 -41.07 -6.71
CA HIS A 431 -36.60 -39.74 -6.06
C HIS A 431 -35.31 -39.36 -5.29
N ALA A 432 -34.24 -40.14 -5.41
CA ALA A 432 -33.06 -40.03 -4.54
C ALA A 432 -31.80 -39.44 -5.23
N MET A 433 -31.92 -38.30 -5.93
CA MET A 433 -30.74 -37.55 -6.44
C MET A 433 -30.73 -36.06 -6.07
N THR A 434 -31.51 -35.62 -5.09
CA THR A 434 -31.53 -34.21 -4.65
C THR A 434 -31.34 -34.01 -3.14
N SER A 435 -31.09 -35.06 -2.35
CA SER A 435 -31.18 -34.99 -0.88
C SER A 435 -29.86 -34.94 -0.09
N SER A 436 -28.71 -34.61 -0.71
CA SER A 436 -27.43 -34.52 0.04
C SER A 436 -26.62 -33.22 -0.14
N CYS A 437 -27.05 -32.28 -0.98
CA CYS A 437 -26.28 -31.06 -1.26
C CYS A 437 -27.02 -29.81 -0.73
N LYS A 438 -26.52 -29.20 0.36
CA LYS A 438 -27.08 -27.96 0.91
C LYS A 438 -26.49 -26.72 0.23
N ALA A 439 -27.28 -25.70 -0.09
CA ALA A 439 -26.83 -24.53 -0.87
C ALA A 439 -26.14 -23.43 -0.03
N VAL A 440 -25.33 -22.61 -0.70
CA VAL A 440 -24.86 -21.31 -0.19
C VAL A 440 -25.50 -20.19 -0.98
N ASP A 441 -26.26 -19.34 -0.32
CA ASP A 441 -26.91 -18.18 -0.93
C ASP A 441 -25.98 -16.96 -0.91
N ALA A 442 -25.51 -16.55 -2.08
CA ALA A 442 -24.60 -15.42 -2.25
C ALA A 442 -25.28 -14.05 -2.13
N TRP A 443 -26.62 -14.00 -2.14
CA TRP A 443 -27.36 -12.74 -2.18
C TRP A 443 -28.65 -12.79 -1.38
N MET A 444 -28.52 -12.55 -0.06
CA MET A 444 -29.65 -12.33 0.85
C MET A 444 -29.63 -10.91 1.41
N GLN A 445 -30.82 -10.42 1.79
CA GLN A 445 -30.98 -9.21 2.59
C GLN A 445 -31.39 -9.58 4.02
N HIS A 446 -30.78 -8.93 5.01
CA HIS A 446 -31.23 -9.07 6.39
C HIS A 446 -32.50 -8.24 6.58
N PRO A 447 -33.65 -8.85 6.94
CA PRO A 447 -34.93 -8.15 6.94
C PRO A 447 -35.09 -7.24 8.17
N THR A 448 -34.37 -6.12 8.28
CA THR A 448 -34.48 -5.22 9.45
C THR A 448 -35.83 -4.51 9.48
N LYS A 449 -36.25 -4.04 10.66
CA LYS A 449 -37.45 -3.19 10.79
C LYS A 449 -37.38 -1.98 9.86
N ARG A 450 -36.24 -1.28 9.83
CA ARG A 450 -36.01 -0.11 8.97
C ARG A 450 -36.22 -0.44 7.50
N PHE A 451 -35.60 -1.51 7.02
CA PHE A 451 -35.74 -1.95 5.63
C PHE A 451 -37.18 -2.33 5.30
N MET A 452 -37.87 -3.09 6.15
CA MET A 452 -39.24 -3.55 5.87
C MET A 452 -40.29 -2.44 5.92
N THR A 453 -40.02 -1.33 6.62
CA THR A 453 -40.90 -0.16 6.65
C THR A 453 -40.55 0.89 5.60
N ASP A 454 -39.47 0.70 4.83
CA ASP A 454 -39.03 1.64 3.80
C ASP A 454 -39.90 1.54 2.53
N ASP A 455 -40.14 2.67 1.86
CA ASP A 455 -40.89 2.73 0.61
C ASP A 455 -40.25 1.86 -0.49
N ILE A 456 -38.93 1.69 -0.47
CA ILE A 456 -38.19 0.82 -1.38
C ILE A 456 -38.64 -0.64 -1.21
N PHE A 457 -38.87 -1.11 0.02
CA PHE A 457 -39.33 -2.47 0.26
C PHE A 457 -40.75 -2.67 -0.28
N THR A 458 -41.65 -1.71 -0.04
CA THR A 458 -43.00 -1.72 -0.62
C THR A 458 -42.96 -1.77 -2.15
N SER A 459 -42.04 -1.02 -2.77
CA SER A 459 -41.80 -1.03 -4.23
C SER A 459 -41.32 -2.40 -4.72
N LEU A 460 -40.39 -3.03 -3.99
CA LEU A 460 -39.89 -4.38 -4.28
C LEU A 460 -40.99 -5.45 -4.15
N LEU A 461 -41.89 -5.35 -3.16
CA LEU A 461 -43.02 -6.26 -3.02
C LEU A 461 -43.97 -6.17 -4.21
N ARG A 462 -44.31 -4.94 -4.65
CA ARG A 462 -45.15 -4.71 -5.84
C ARG A 462 -44.54 -5.31 -7.10
N TRP A 463 -43.24 -5.12 -7.29
CA TRP A 463 -42.52 -5.68 -8.45
C TRP A 463 -42.59 -7.21 -8.50
N ASN A 464 -42.41 -7.85 -7.35
CA ASN A 464 -42.46 -9.31 -7.22
C ASN A 464 -43.90 -9.86 -7.07
N ARG A 465 -44.93 -9.00 -7.15
CA ARG A 465 -46.36 -9.35 -6.95
C ARG A 465 -46.62 -10.08 -5.62
N MET A 466 -45.91 -9.70 -4.57
CA MET A 466 -46.08 -10.28 -3.24
C MET A 466 -47.07 -9.47 -2.41
N ASP A 467 -47.86 -10.18 -1.59
CA ASP A 467 -48.80 -9.57 -0.66
C ASP A 467 -48.06 -9.07 0.59
N PRO A 468 -48.10 -7.76 0.92
CA PRO A 468 -47.52 -7.21 2.14
C PRO A 468 -48.01 -7.88 3.42
N ALA A 469 -49.22 -8.46 3.42
CA ALA A 469 -49.77 -9.18 4.57
C ALA A 469 -48.94 -10.40 4.98
N GLN A 470 -48.15 -10.98 4.06
CA GLN A 470 -47.24 -12.11 4.35
C GLN A 470 -46.06 -11.72 5.26
N PHE A 471 -45.79 -10.41 5.37
CA PHE A 471 -44.74 -9.86 6.20
C PHE A 471 -45.30 -9.12 7.42
N GLN A 472 -46.59 -9.28 7.72
CA GLN A 472 -47.30 -8.61 8.81
C GLN A 472 -48.05 -9.61 9.70
N GLN A 473 -48.08 -9.36 11.01
CA GLN A 473 -48.92 -10.06 11.99
C GLN A 473 -49.55 -8.99 12.86
N ASP A 474 -50.87 -9.07 13.04
CA ASP A 474 -51.68 -8.08 13.76
C ASP A 474 -51.48 -6.63 13.27
N GLY A 475 -51.26 -6.44 11.96
CA GLY A 475 -51.08 -5.12 11.34
C GLY A 475 -49.68 -4.50 11.52
N HIS A 476 -48.72 -5.24 12.10
CA HIS A 476 -47.34 -4.81 12.29
C HIS A 476 -46.35 -5.70 11.50
N PRO A 477 -45.26 -5.15 10.93
CA PRO A 477 -44.24 -5.96 10.26
C PRO A 477 -43.63 -6.98 11.22
N VAL A 478 -43.64 -8.27 10.86
CA VAL A 478 -42.98 -9.31 11.65
C VAL A 478 -41.54 -9.47 11.18
N TYR A 479 -40.62 -9.25 12.10
CA TYR A 479 -39.19 -9.39 11.91
C TYR A 479 -38.65 -10.48 12.81
N SER A 480 -37.95 -11.46 12.26
CA SER A 480 -36.95 -12.20 13.05
C SER A 480 -35.91 -12.88 12.16
N THR A 481 -34.68 -12.96 12.66
CA THR A 481 -33.64 -13.85 12.12
C THR A 481 -34.14 -15.31 12.03
N GLN A 482 -35.08 -15.70 12.90
CA GLN A 482 -35.73 -17.01 12.87
C GLN A 482 -36.54 -17.27 11.59
N MET A 483 -37.16 -16.24 11.00
CA MET A 483 -37.84 -16.37 9.70
C MET A 483 -36.85 -16.59 8.56
N SER A 484 -35.70 -15.91 8.59
CA SER A 484 -34.62 -16.14 7.63
C SER A 484 -34.12 -17.57 7.71
N LEU A 485 -33.86 -18.09 8.92
CA LEU A 485 -33.45 -19.47 9.15
C LEU A 485 -34.51 -20.47 8.70
N SER A 486 -35.78 -20.23 9.03
CA SER A 486 -36.89 -21.12 8.62
C SER A 486 -37.02 -21.18 7.09
N SER A 487 -36.82 -20.06 6.40
CA SER A 487 -36.80 -20.02 4.94
C SER A 487 -35.60 -20.78 4.38
N MET A 488 -34.40 -20.59 4.94
CA MET A 488 -33.19 -21.32 4.55
C MET A 488 -33.37 -22.84 4.70
N ASP A 489 -33.89 -23.29 5.85
CA ASP A 489 -34.18 -24.71 6.11
C ASP A 489 -35.18 -25.27 5.09
N SER A 490 -36.25 -24.51 4.81
CA SER A 490 -37.29 -24.91 3.85
C SER A 490 -36.80 -25.01 2.40
N GLY A 491 -35.71 -24.32 2.07
CA GLY A 491 -35.10 -24.29 0.74
C GLY A 491 -33.66 -24.78 0.73
N PHE A 492 -33.32 -25.72 1.63
CA PHE A 492 -32.05 -26.45 1.69
C PHE A 492 -30.77 -25.57 1.70
N VAL A 493 -30.85 -24.31 2.15
CA VAL A 493 -29.71 -23.39 2.27
C VAL A 493 -29.02 -23.62 3.62
N GLU A 494 -27.71 -23.87 3.59
CA GLU A 494 -26.87 -24.03 4.78
C GLU A 494 -26.29 -22.70 5.25
N THR A 495 -25.96 -21.82 4.31
CA THR A 495 -25.24 -20.58 4.58
C THR A 495 -25.77 -19.44 3.71
N GLY A 496 -26.00 -18.27 4.31
CA GLY A 496 -26.48 -17.07 3.64
C GLY A 496 -25.55 -15.87 3.79
N LEU A 497 -25.28 -15.16 2.69
CA LEU A 497 -24.56 -13.89 2.71
C LEU A 497 -25.56 -12.74 2.85
N ILE A 498 -25.58 -12.12 4.03
CA ILE A 498 -26.48 -11.02 4.36
C ILE A 498 -25.72 -9.68 4.34
N SER A 499 -26.31 -8.66 3.72
CA SER A 499 -25.62 -7.40 3.46
C SER A 499 -26.25 -6.20 4.15
N ALA A 500 -25.38 -5.25 4.52
CA ALA A 500 -25.79 -3.89 4.85
C ALA A 500 -26.19 -3.11 3.58
N TRP A 501 -27.05 -2.11 3.75
CA TRP A 501 -27.62 -1.27 2.70
C TRP A 501 -27.61 0.20 3.13
N TYR A 502 -26.83 1.01 2.41
CA TYR A 502 -26.80 2.46 2.55
C TYR A 502 -27.50 3.14 1.38
N SER A 503 -28.28 4.16 1.70
CA SER A 503 -28.97 5.03 0.75
C SER A 503 -28.57 6.49 0.97
N PRO A 504 -28.89 7.41 0.03
CA PRO A 504 -28.72 8.84 0.27
C PRO A 504 -29.48 9.38 1.50
N GLN A 505 -30.53 8.68 1.97
CA GLN A 505 -31.30 9.06 3.15
C GLN A 505 -30.72 8.46 4.45
N GLY A 506 -29.72 7.57 4.34
CA GLY A 506 -29.10 6.86 5.46
C GLY A 506 -29.18 5.33 5.30
N PRO A 507 -28.70 4.57 6.30
CA PRO A 507 -28.69 3.11 6.24
C PRO A 507 -30.08 2.51 6.50
N MET A 508 -30.55 1.70 5.54
CA MET A 508 -31.74 0.85 5.69
C MET A 508 -31.40 -0.44 6.45
N ILE A 509 -30.21 -0.98 6.22
CA ILE A 509 -29.63 -2.11 6.95
C ILE A 509 -28.21 -1.67 7.34
N THR A 510 -27.92 -1.56 8.64
CA THR A 510 -26.56 -1.18 9.06
C THR A 510 -25.63 -2.37 9.11
N ASN A 511 -24.31 -2.12 9.04
CA ASN A 511 -23.32 -3.16 9.29
C ASN A 511 -23.46 -3.78 10.69
N GLU A 512 -23.90 -2.99 11.68
CA GLU A 512 -24.16 -3.48 13.04
C GLU A 512 -25.35 -4.46 13.09
N ASP A 513 -26.45 -4.19 12.37
CA ASP A 513 -27.58 -5.14 12.29
C ASP A 513 -27.12 -6.50 11.71
N VAL A 514 -26.26 -6.45 10.69
CA VAL A 514 -25.69 -7.64 10.05
C VAL A 514 -24.75 -8.38 11.00
N ARG A 515 -23.88 -7.65 11.72
CA ARG A 515 -22.98 -8.21 12.72
C ARG A 515 -23.74 -8.99 13.79
N GLN A 516 -24.79 -8.39 14.35
CA GLN A 516 -25.61 -9.03 15.37
C GLN A 516 -26.29 -10.32 14.87
N ALA A 517 -26.76 -10.32 13.63
CA ALA A 517 -27.34 -11.51 13.01
C ALA A 517 -26.31 -12.64 12.83
N CYS A 518 -25.09 -12.30 12.38
CA CYS A 518 -23.97 -13.23 12.25
C CYS A 518 -23.50 -13.80 13.59
N GLU A 519 -23.38 -12.96 14.63
CA GLU A 519 -22.96 -13.37 15.97
C GLU A 519 -24.00 -14.27 16.66
N SER A 520 -25.28 -14.00 16.43
CA SER A 520 -26.37 -14.79 17.01
C SER A 520 -26.48 -16.19 16.40
N HIS A 521 -26.04 -16.39 15.15
CA HIS A 521 -26.15 -17.66 14.41
C HIS A 521 -24.86 -17.94 13.59
N PRO A 522 -23.73 -18.22 14.28
CA PRO A 522 -22.45 -18.40 13.63
C PRO A 522 -22.46 -19.60 12.68
N GLY A 523 -21.92 -19.43 11.47
CA GLY A 523 -21.86 -20.47 10.43
C GLY A 523 -23.10 -20.55 9.54
N CYS A 524 -24.24 -19.97 9.96
CA CYS A 524 -25.43 -19.82 9.13
C CYS A 524 -25.39 -18.53 8.30
N PHE A 525 -24.86 -17.44 8.85
CA PHE A 525 -24.77 -16.15 8.17
C PHE A 525 -23.35 -15.63 8.08
N PHE A 526 -22.99 -15.04 6.94
CA PHE A 526 -21.78 -14.24 6.75
C PHE A 526 -22.13 -12.82 6.33
N GLY A 527 -21.46 -11.84 6.94
CA GLY A 527 -21.74 -10.43 6.72
C GLY A 527 -21.07 -9.90 5.45
N VAL A 528 -21.80 -9.06 4.71
CA VAL A 528 -21.31 -8.30 3.56
C VAL A 528 -21.46 -6.81 3.88
N ALA A 529 -20.34 -6.09 3.84
CA ALA A 529 -20.26 -4.72 4.34
C ALA A 529 -20.79 -3.74 3.29
N SER A 530 -21.28 -2.59 3.73
CA SER A 530 -21.60 -1.46 2.85
C SER A 530 -21.35 -0.15 3.59
N GLY A 531 -21.41 1.00 2.92
CA GLY A 531 -21.16 2.28 3.56
C GLY A 531 -21.73 3.47 2.80
N ASP A 532 -21.72 4.63 3.45
CA ASP A 532 -22.21 5.88 2.88
C ASP A 532 -21.17 6.52 1.94
N ILE A 533 -21.40 6.41 0.63
CA ILE A 533 -20.44 6.86 -0.38
C ILE A 533 -20.28 8.39 -0.44
N ARG A 534 -21.16 9.17 0.20
CA ARG A 534 -21.01 10.64 0.28
C ARG A 534 -19.81 11.04 1.12
N ASN A 535 -19.33 10.14 1.98
CA ASN A 535 -18.07 10.28 2.69
C ASN A 535 -17.18 9.06 2.41
N PRO A 536 -16.46 9.05 1.26
CA PRO A 536 -15.67 7.90 0.84
C PRO A 536 -14.63 7.46 1.86
N VAL A 537 -14.02 8.39 2.60
CA VAL A 537 -13.03 8.08 3.64
C VAL A 537 -13.66 7.30 4.79
N ARG A 538 -14.78 7.80 5.33
CA ARG A 538 -15.49 7.12 6.41
C ARG A 538 -16.09 5.79 5.95
N CYS A 539 -16.61 5.75 4.73
CA CYS A 539 -17.13 4.54 4.10
C CYS A 539 -16.05 3.44 4.04
N VAL A 540 -14.84 3.78 3.57
CA VAL A 540 -13.72 2.84 3.49
C VAL A 540 -13.23 2.43 4.88
N GLN A 541 -13.17 3.35 5.84
CA GLN A 541 -12.83 3.01 7.24
C GLN A 541 -13.82 2.02 7.84
N GLU A 542 -15.12 2.24 7.66
CA GLU A 542 -16.17 1.35 8.14
C GLU A 542 -16.06 -0.03 7.46
N ILE A 543 -15.91 -0.07 6.14
CA ILE A 543 -15.71 -1.34 5.41
C ILE A 543 -14.49 -2.10 5.93
N ARG A 544 -13.35 -1.42 6.13
CA ARG A 544 -12.12 -2.04 6.64
C ARG A 544 -12.33 -2.61 8.05
N ASP A 545 -12.96 -1.86 8.94
CA ASP A 545 -13.25 -2.30 10.31
C ASP A 545 -14.10 -3.58 10.33
N TYR A 546 -15.21 -3.61 9.59
CA TYR A 546 -16.10 -4.78 9.58
C TYR A 546 -15.48 -6.01 8.90
N VAL A 547 -14.67 -5.83 7.86
CA VAL A 547 -13.95 -6.94 7.21
C VAL A 547 -12.84 -7.48 8.11
N GLN A 548 -12.02 -6.61 8.68
CA GLN A 548 -10.82 -7.01 9.44
C GLN A 548 -11.15 -7.46 10.87
N ASN A 549 -12.04 -6.75 11.57
CA ASN A 549 -12.31 -6.96 12.99
C ASN A 549 -13.59 -7.76 13.26
N HIS A 550 -14.57 -7.74 12.34
CA HIS A 550 -15.87 -8.40 12.51
C HIS A 550 -16.10 -9.59 11.57
N GLY A 551 -15.12 -9.92 10.72
CA GLY A 551 -15.13 -11.14 9.90
C GLY A 551 -16.10 -11.11 8.72
N PHE A 552 -16.43 -9.93 8.21
CA PHE A 552 -17.23 -9.77 7.00
C PHE A 552 -16.44 -10.28 5.78
N VAL A 553 -17.14 -10.90 4.83
CA VAL A 553 -16.53 -11.69 3.73
C VAL A 553 -16.67 -11.05 2.35
N GLY A 554 -17.21 -9.83 2.28
CA GLY A 554 -17.47 -9.14 1.03
C GLY A 554 -17.95 -7.72 1.25
N VAL A 555 -18.07 -6.95 0.17
CA VAL A 555 -18.60 -5.59 0.16
C VAL A 555 -19.73 -5.49 -0.87
N ARG A 556 -20.84 -4.81 -0.54
CA ARG A 556 -21.96 -4.60 -1.46
C ARG A 556 -22.15 -3.13 -1.80
N ILE A 557 -22.29 -2.87 -3.09
CA ILE A 557 -22.67 -1.57 -3.64
C ILE A 557 -23.84 -1.75 -4.59
N LEU A 558 -24.80 -0.84 -4.52
CA LEU A 558 -26.00 -0.81 -5.35
C LEU A 558 -26.02 0.53 -6.11
N PRO A 559 -25.45 0.60 -7.33
CA PRO A 559 -25.26 1.87 -8.03
C PRO A 559 -26.56 2.67 -8.23
N TRP A 560 -27.68 1.97 -8.51
CA TRP A 560 -29.00 2.57 -8.65
C TRP A 560 -29.53 3.27 -7.39
N LEU A 561 -29.16 2.82 -6.18
CA LEU A 561 -29.56 3.51 -4.93
C LEU A 561 -28.96 4.92 -4.87
N TRP A 562 -27.79 5.09 -5.48
CA TRP A 562 -27.04 6.33 -5.51
C TRP A 562 -27.25 7.12 -6.81
N GLN A 563 -28.01 6.57 -7.76
CA GLN A 563 -28.19 7.10 -9.12
C GLN A 563 -26.86 7.36 -9.83
N LYS A 564 -25.89 6.45 -9.62
CA LYS A 564 -24.56 6.51 -10.22
C LYS A 564 -24.30 5.25 -11.04
N TYR A 565 -23.46 5.38 -12.05
CA TYR A 565 -22.98 4.24 -12.83
C TYR A 565 -21.87 3.49 -12.09
N ALA A 566 -21.65 2.22 -12.43
CA ALA A 566 -20.62 1.40 -11.79
C ALA A 566 -19.21 2.02 -11.85
N ASN A 567 -18.89 2.75 -12.93
CA ASN A 567 -17.61 3.44 -13.12
C ASN A 567 -17.58 4.86 -12.54
N ASP A 568 -18.54 5.26 -11.72
CA ASP A 568 -18.48 6.56 -11.06
C ASP A 568 -17.27 6.60 -10.10
N PRO A 569 -16.41 7.63 -10.18
CA PRO A 569 -15.21 7.74 -9.34
C PRO A 569 -15.47 7.70 -7.82
N LEU A 570 -16.69 7.97 -7.36
CA LEU A 570 -17.06 7.84 -5.94
C LEU A 570 -16.95 6.41 -5.43
N PHE A 571 -17.08 5.40 -6.30
CA PHE A 571 -16.96 4.00 -5.92
C PHE A 571 -15.51 3.49 -5.92
N TYR A 572 -14.59 4.19 -6.58
CA TYR A 572 -13.20 3.74 -6.79
C TYR A 572 -12.45 3.51 -5.47
N PRO A 573 -12.57 4.37 -4.42
CA PRO A 573 -11.97 4.08 -3.13
C PRO A 573 -12.44 2.77 -2.50
N ILE A 574 -13.70 2.40 -2.74
CA ILE A 574 -14.28 1.16 -2.25
C ILE A 574 -13.75 -0.04 -3.05
N TYR A 575 -13.62 0.11 -4.37
CA TYR A 575 -13.02 -0.92 -5.23
C TYR A 575 -11.56 -1.19 -4.86
N THR A 576 -10.77 -0.14 -4.66
CA THR A 576 -9.41 -0.24 -4.13
C THR A 576 -9.39 -0.94 -2.77
N ALA A 577 -10.28 -0.57 -1.85
CA ALA A 577 -10.38 -1.22 -0.55
C ALA A 577 -10.74 -2.72 -0.67
N CYS A 578 -11.62 -3.10 -1.59
CA CYS A 578 -11.95 -4.51 -1.83
C CYS A 578 -10.73 -5.30 -2.34
N VAL A 579 -9.95 -4.73 -3.27
CA VAL A 579 -8.71 -5.32 -3.78
C VAL A 579 -7.68 -5.47 -2.66
N GLU A 580 -7.45 -4.42 -1.87
CA GLU A 580 -6.51 -4.42 -0.74
C GLU A 580 -6.88 -5.44 0.34
N LEU A 581 -8.17 -5.55 0.64
CA LEU A 581 -8.70 -6.48 1.66
C LEU A 581 -8.84 -7.91 1.13
N GLY A 582 -8.68 -8.14 -0.18
CA GLY A 582 -8.87 -9.44 -0.81
C GLY A 582 -10.31 -9.97 -0.68
N VAL A 583 -11.31 -9.09 -0.68
CA VAL A 583 -12.73 -9.46 -0.57
C VAL A 583 -13.49 -9.13 -1.86
N PRO A 584 -14.48 -9.95 -2.27
CA PRO A 584 -15.26 -9.69 -3.46
C PRO A 584 -16.20 -8.50 -3.29
N LEU A 585 -16.41 -7.78 -4.39
CA LEU A 585 -17.43 -6.76 -4.54
C LEU A 585 -18.71 -7.38 -5.12
N CYS A 586 -19.78 -7.38 -4.34
CA CYS A 586 -21.14 -7.65 -4.80
C CYS A 586 -21.73 -6.37 -5.40
N LEU A 587 -21.94 -6.36 -6.72
CA LEU A 587 -22.49 -5.22 -7.46
C LEU A 587 -23.83 -5.61 -8.06
N GLN A 588 -24.85 -4.76 -7.96
CA GLN A 588 -26.10 -4.98 -8.70
C GLN A 588 -25.91 -4.56 -10.17
N VAL A 589 -26.28 -5.44 -11.08
CA VAL A 589 -26.15 -5.27 -12.54
C VAL A 589 -27.48 -5.70 -13.18
N GLY A 590 -27.90 -5.04 -14.25
CA GLY A 590 -29.20 -5.25 -14.88
C GLY A 590 -30.33 -4.47 -14.22
N GLN A 591 -31.55 -4.96 -14.42
CA GLN A 591 -32.78 -4.25 -14.14
C GLN A 591 -32.90 -3.90 -12.65
N THR A 592 -33.35 -2.68 -12.40
CA THR A 592 -33.66 -2.21 -11.05
C THR A 592 -35.13 -2.46 -10.76
N GLY A 593 -35.43 -3.24 -9.71
CA GLY A 593 -36.81 -3.60 -9.34
C GLY A 593 -37.69 -2.41 -8.92
N PRO A 594 -37.20 -1.45 -8.10
CA PRO A 594 -37.92 -0.22 -7.82
C PRO A 594 -38.06 0.66 -9.07
N MET A 595 -39.09 1.51 -9.12
CA MET A 595 -39.35 2.45 -10.23
C MET A 595 -38.26 3.52 -10.38
N ARG A 596 -37.10 3.13 -10.88
CA ARG A 596 -35.88 3.92 -11.10
C ARG A 596 -35.27 3.56 -12.46
N PRO A 597 -34.48 4.45 -13.08
CA PRO A 597 -33.77 4.13 -14.31
C PRO A 597 -32.89 2.88 -14.16
N SER A 598 -33.07 1.90 -15.03
CA SER A 598 -32.29 0.65 -15.00
C SER A 598 -30.91 0.77 -15.67
N ASP A 599 -30.66 1.88 -16.37
CA ASP A 599 -29.40 2.15 -17.09
C ASP A 599 -28.16 2.13 -16.19
N MET A 600 -28.32 2.46 -14.90
CA MET A 600 -27.25 2.41 -13.89
C MET A 600 -26.70 1.00 -13.66
N GLY A 601 -27.49 -0.03 -13.97
CA GLY A 601 -27.08 -1.43 -13.89
C GLY A 601 -26.49 -1.97 -15.20
N ARG A 602 -26.33 -1.15 -16.26
CA ARG A 602 -25.87 -1.66 -17.54
C ARG A 602 -24.41 -2.16 -17.48
N PRO A 603 -24.08 -3.36 -18.02
CA PRO A 603 -22.72 -3.87 -17.98
C PRO A 603 -21.72 -3.07 -18.86
N ILE A 604 -22.04 -2.81 -20.13
CA ILE A 604 -21.15 -2.09 -21.05
C ILE A 604 -21.69 -0.67 -21.28
N PRO A 605 -20.87 0.40 -21.11
CA PRO A 605 -19.42 0.38 -20.85
C PRO A 605 -19.05 0.39 -19.35
N TYR A 606 -20.02 0.49 -18.46
CA TYR A 606 -19.75 0.92 -17.08
C TYR A 606 -19.02 -0.12 -16.22
N LEU A 607 -19.53 -1.35 -16.16
CA LEU A 607 -18.84 -2.44 -15.45
C LEU A 607 -17.57 -2.86 -16.19
N GLU A 608 -17.58 -2.82 -17.53
CA GLU A 608 -16.40 -3.12 -18.34
C GLU A 608 -15.22 -2.19 -17.98
N GLN A 609 -15.47 -0.89 -17.85
CA GLN A 609 -14.43 0.07 -17.46
C GLN A 609 -13.89 -0.24 -16.07
N VAL A 610 -14.74 -0.59 -15.10
CA VAL A 610 -14.31 -0.97 -13.75
C VAL A 610 -13.41 -2.22 -13.79
N LEU A 611 -13.76 -3.22 -14.58
CA LEU A 611 -12.96 -4.45 -14.70
C LEU A 611 -11.63 -4.22 -15.42
N LEU A 612 -11.54 -3.21 -16.30
CA LEU A 612 -10.29 -2.77 -16.93
C LEU A 612 -9.41 -1.97 -15.96
N ASP A 613 -10.02 -1.06 -15.19
CA ASP A 613 -9.33 -0.21 -14.23
C ASP A 613 -8.83 -1.01 -13.02
N PHE A 614 -9.56 -2.07 -12.64
CA PHE A 614 -9.28 -2.92 -11.47
C PHE A 614 -9.25 -4.41 -11.86
N PRO A 615 -8.20 -4.89 -12.55
CA PRO A 615 -8.12 -6.29 -13.03
C PRO A 615 -8.07 -7.33 -11.90
N ASP A 616 -7.57 -6.94 -10.71
CA ASP A 616 -7.51 -7.78 -9.51
C ASP A 616 -8.85 -7.85 -8.74
N LEU A 617 -9.83 -6.98 -9.06
CA LEU A 617 -11.10 -6.91 -8.33
C LEU A 617 -11.99 -8.09 -8.68
N VAL A 618 -12.33 -8.91 -7.68
CA VAL A 618 -13.33 -9.96 -7.86
C VAL A 618 -14.73 -9.35 -7.77
N VAL A 619 -15.51 -9.44 -8.85
CA VAL A 619 -16.87 -8.88 -8.91
C VAL A 619 -17.90 -10.00 -8.98
N VAL A 620 -18.89 -9.96 -8.10
CA VAL A 620 -20.11 -10.76 -8.14
C VAL A 620 -21.25 -9.86 -8.61
N ALA A 621 -21.59 -9.95 -9.90
CA ALA A 621 -22.65 -9.19 -10.54
C ALA A 621 -24.01 -9.88 -10.29
N GLY A 622 -24.82 -9.30 -9.41
CA GLY A 622 -26.17 -9.79 -9.11
C GLY A 622 -27.18 -9.47 -10.21
N HIS A 623 -28.28 -10.21 -10.25
CA HIS A 623 -29.43 -10.03 -11.14
C HIS A 623 -29.17 -10.33 -12.62
N ILE A 624 -28.23 -11.24 -12.91
CA ILE A 624 -27.92 -11.82 -14.24
C ILE A 624 -27.60 -10.84 -15.37
N GLY A 625 -27.65 -9.52 -15.15
CA GLY A 625 -27.42 -8.48 -16.15
C GLY A 625 -28.59 -8.20 -17.10
N ALA A 626 -29.80 -8.74 -16.87
CA ALA A 626 -30.94 -8.50 -17.76
C ALA A 626 -31.39 -7.02 -17.75
N PRO A 627 -31.79 -6.39 -18.87
CA PRO A 627 -31.99 -6.97 -20.20
C PRO A 627 -30.70 -7.17 -21.02
N TRP A 628 -29.55 -6.72 -20.54
CA TRP A 628 -28.25 -6.83 -21.22
C TRP A 628 -27.52 -8.15 -20.92
N LEU A 629 -28.26 -9.27 -20.92
CA LEU A 629 -27.67 -10.58 -20.62
C LEU A 629 -26.51 -10.91 -21.57
N ASP A 630 -26.64 -10.58 -22.85
CA ASP A 630 -25.58 -10.82 -23.84
C ASP A 630 -24.29 -10.06 -23.52
N GLU A 631 -24.40 -8.79 -23.10
CA GLU A 631 -23.26 -7.99 -22.63
C GLU A 631 -22.64 -8.64 -21.39
N MET A 632 -23.47 -9.10 -20.45
CA MET A 632 -23.02 -9.72 -19.20
C MET A 632 -22.30 -11.06 -19.45
N LEU A 633 -22.83 -11.92 -20.31
CA LEU A 633 -22.22 -13.19 -20.69
C LEU A 633 -20.92 -12.96 -21.47
N PHE A 634 -20.87 -11.93 -22.33
CA PHE A 634 -19.65 -11.52 -23.03
C PHE A 634 -18.56 -11.08 -22.04
N LEU A 635 -18.88 -10.18 -21.09
CA LEU A 635 -17.94 -9.74 -20.06
C LEU A 635 -17.48 -10.91 -19.17
N ALA A 636 -18.37 -11.82 -18.77
CA ALA A 636 -18.01 -12.99 -17.97
C ALA A 636 -17.10 -13.98 -18.74
N GLY A 637 -17.18 -13.99 -20.08
CA GLY A 637 -16.23 -14.70 -20.94
C GLY A 637 -14.87 -14.00 -21.08
N LYS A 638 -14.86 -12.66 -21.05
CA LYS A 638 -13.67 -11.81 -21.19
C LYS A 638 -12.85 -11.71 -19.89
N PHE A 639 -13.52 -11.59 -18.74
CA PHE A 639 -12.90 -11.27 -17.45
C PHE A 639 -12.96 -12.46 -16.48
N PRO A 640 -11.81 -13.08 -16.12
CA PRO A 640 -11.77 -14.25 -15.25
C PRO A 640 -12.02 -13.94 -13.77
N ASN A 641 -12.21 -12.68 -13.40
CA ASN A 641 -12.53 -12.17 -12.07
C ASN A 641 -14.02 -11.79 -11.92
N LEU A 642 -14.83 -11.95 -12.98
CA LEU A 642 -16.27 -11.68 -12.97
C LEU A 642 -17.11 -12.94 -12.75
N TYR A 643 -18.08 -12.85 -11.85
CA TYR A 643 -19.06 -13.89 -11.53
C TYR A 643 -20.47 -13.32 -11.68
N ILE A 644 -21.41 -14.18 -12.05
CA ILE A 644 -22.83 -13.85 -12.21
C ILE A 644 -23.59 -14.47 -11.04
N ASP A 645 -24.44 -13.69 -10.40
CA ASP A 645 -25.35 -14.17 -9.36
C ASP A 645 -26.80 -14.12 -9.88
N THR A 646 -27.58 -15.15 -9.53
CA THR A 646 -28.93 -15.35 -10.06
C THR A 646 -30.05 -14.66 -9.28
N SER A 647 -29.70 -13.78 -8.33
CA SER A 647 -30.67 -13.05 -7.52
C SER A 647 -31.77 -12.37 -8.34
N ALA A 648 -32.94 -12.20 -7.73
CA ALA A 648 -34.13 -11.54 -8.28
C ALA A 648 -34.90 -12.31 -9.38
N TYR A 649 -34.48 -13.52 -9.74
CA TYR A 649 -35.21 -14.37 -10.68
C TYR A 649 -35.46 -15.77 -10.10
N LEU A 650 -36.63 -16.34 -10.41
CA LEU A 650 -36.89 -17.76 -10.17
C LEU A 650 -36.22 -18.62 -11.26
N PRO A 651 -35.80 -19.86 -10.97
CA PRO A 651 -35.16 -20.74 -11.97
C PRO A 651 -35.96 -20.91 -13.25
N SER A 652 -37.29 -21.00 -13.17
CA SER A 652 -38.17 -21.08 -14.35
C SER A 652 -38.13 -19.85 -15.26
N ARG A 653 -37.56 -18.72 -14.79
CA ARG A 653 -37.42 -17.45 -15.50
C ARG A 653 -35.99 -17.18 -15.97
N TYR A 654 -35.05 -18.08 -15.69
CA TYR A 654 -33.69 -17.93 -16.21
C TYR A 654 -33.70 -18.02 -17.73
N PRO A 655 -33.12 -17.04 -18.45
CA PRO A 655 -33.02 -17.11 -19.89
C PRO A 655 -32.26 -18.36 -20.34
N ARG A 656 -32.63 -18.89 -21.50
CA ARG A 656 -32.07 -20.15 -22.02
C ARG A 656 -30.56 -20.06 -22.19
N GLU A 657 -30.09 -18.91 -22.64
CA GLU A 657 -28.69 -18.57 -22.90
C GLU A 657 -27.85 -18.65 -21.62
N LEU A 658 -28.40 -18.18 -20.49
CA LEU A 658 -27.75 -18.31 -19.19
C LEU A 658 -27.64 -19.77 -18.76
N VAL A 659 -28.71 -20.56 -18.92
CA VAL A 659 -28.70 -21.99 -18.58
C VAL A 659 -27.72 -22.78 -19.46
N GLU A 660 -27.63 -22.46 -20.75
CA GLU A 660 -26.64 -23.05 -21.66
C GLU A 660 -25.21 -22.64 -21.27
N TYR A 661 -24.98 -21.38 -20.89
CA TYR A 661 -23.70 -20.92 -20.35
C TYR A 661 -23.31 -21.69 -19.09
N MET A 662 -24.24 -21.92 -18.17
CA MET A 662 -24.04 -22.73 -16.95
C MET A 662 -23.63 -24.18 -17.27
N ARG A 663 -24.14 -24.78 -18.35
CA ARG A 663 -23.74 -26.14 -18.77
C ARG A 663 -22.31 -26.20 -19.34
N GLY A 664 -21.80 -25.08 -19.85
CA GLY A 664 -20.50 -24.98 -20.49
C GLY A 664 -19.47 -24.22 -19.65
N ARG A 665 -18.91 -23.15 -20.23
CA ARG A 665 -17.82 -22.36 -19.62
C ARG A 665 -18.23 -21.64 -18.33
N GLY A 666 -19.54 -21.47 -18.10
CA GLY A 666 -20.12 -20.79 -16.96
C GLY A 666 -20.37 -21.66 -15.73
N ALA A 667 -20.11 -22.97 -15.78
CA ALA A 667 -20.40 -23.91 -14.69
C ALA A 667 -19.78 -23.51 -13.33
N LYS A 668 -18.68 -22.75 -13.36
CA LYS A 668 -17.94 -22.25 -12.18
C LYS A 668 -18.10 -20.74 -11.95
N ARG A 669 -18.94 -20.08 -12.75
CA ARG A 669 -19.05 -18.61 -12.84
C ARG A 669 -20.43 -18.08 -12.46
N VAL A 670 -21.42 -18.95 -12.33
CA VAL A 670 -22.78 -18.59 -11.93
C VAL A 670 -23.05 -19.08 -10.52
N LEU A 671 -23.38 -18.16 -9.62
CA LEU A 671 -23.62 -18.38 -8.20
C LEU A 671 -25.12 -18.36 -7.89
N TYR A 672 -25.52 -19.22 -6.96
CA TYR A 672 -26.86 -19.23 -6.41
C TYR A 672 -27.10 -18.02 -5.51
N GLY A 673 -28.10 -17.20 -5.87
CA GLY A 673 -28.61 -16.13 -5.02
C GLY A 673 -30.13 -16.05 -5.07
N SER A 674 -30.78 -15.92 -3.92
CA SER A 674 -32.26 -15.85 -3.86
C SER A 674 -32.81 -14.44 -3.95
N ASN A 675 -32.08 -13.43 -3.45
CA ASN A 675 -32.65 -12.13 -3.10
C ASN A 675 -33.72 -12.21 -1.99
N TYR A 676 -33.63 -13.16 -1.06
CA TYR A 676 -34.48 -13.23 0.12
C TYR A 676 -34.47 -11.87 0.87
N PRO A 677 -35.62 -11.37 1.37
CA PRO A 677 -36.93 -12.03 1.49
C PRO A 677 -37.83 -11.97 0.25
N MET A 678 -37.38 -11.37 -0.85
CA MET A 678 -38.23 -11.14 -2.02
C MET A 678 -38.57 -12.42 -2.79
N ILE A 679 -37.71 -13.44 -2.72
CA ILE A 679 -37.99 -14.77 -3.24
C ILE A 679 -37.73 -15.78 -2.13
N GLN A 680 -38.73 -16.60 -1.83
CA GLN A 680 -38.61 -17.65 -0.81
C GLN A 680 -37.76 -18.80 -1.33
N HIS A 681 -36.81 -19.29 -0.51
CA HIS A 681 -35.91 -20.37 -0.91
C HIS A 681 -36.66 -21.65 -1.31
N GLN A 682 -37.80 -21.96 -0.65
CA GLN A 682 -38.65 -23.09 -1.02
C GLN A 682 -39.22 -22.97 -2.45
N ALA A 683 -39.54 -21.75 -2.90
CA ALA A 683 -40.05 -21.53 -4.25
C ALA A 683 -38.97 -21.79 -5.30
N ILE A 684 -37.72 -21.40 -5.00
CA ILE A 684 -36.56 -21.70 -5.84
C ILE A 684 -36.31 -23.20 -5.88
N GLN A 685 -36.26 -23.86 -4.71
CA GLN A 685 -36.02 -25.31 -4.60
C GLN A 685 -36.91 -26.12 -5.53
N LYS A 686 -38.21 -25.83 -5.53
CA LYS A 686 -39.21 -26.56 -6.33
C LYS A 686 -38.96 -26.49 -7.83
N GLN A 687 -38.23 -25.48 -8.29
CA GLN A 687 -38.01 -25.18 -9.72
C GLN A 687 -36.57 -25.48 -10.17
N LEU A 688 -35.66 -25.86 -9.27
CA LEU A 688 -34.27 -26.16 -9.65
C LEU A 688 -34.16 -27.35 -10.61
N ALA A 689 -35.04 -28.34 -10.46
CA ALA A 689 -35.09 -29.49 -11.36
C ALA A 689 -35.41 -29.09 -12.80
N ASP A 690 -36.13 -27.98 -13.00
CA ASP A 690 -36.53 -27.50 -14.33
C ASP A 690 -35.34 -26.98 -15.16
N LEU A 691 -34.23 -26.61 -14.51
CA LEU A 691 -33.00 -26.16 -15.18
C LEU A 691 -32.32 -27.29 -15.96
N LYS A 692 -32.60 -28.56 -15.63
CA LYS A 692 -32.00 -29.75 -16.27
C LYS A 692 -30.48 -29.61 -16.41
N LEU A 693 -29.81 -29.29 -15.30
CA LEU A 693 -28.35 -29.26 -15.22
C LEU A 693 -27.83 -30.65 -14.84
N GLU A 694 -26.64 -31.00 -15.33
CA GLU A 694 -25.94 -32.21 -14.88
C GLU A 694 -25.69 -32.16 -13.35
N PRO A 695 -25.68 -33.30 -12.64
CA PRO A 695 -25.51 -33.33 -11.19
C PRO A 695 -24.29 -32.55 -10.68
N ASP A 696 -23.15 -32.67 -11.37
CA ASP A 696 -21.92 -31.95 -11.02
C ASP A 696 -22.09 -30.44 -11.20
N THR A 697 -22.68 -30.00 -12.32
CA THR A 697 -22.96 -28.58 -12.57
C THR A 697 -23.99 -28.01 -11.59
N MET A 698 -24.99 -28.79 -11.20
CA MET A 698 -25.96 -28.41 -10.17
C MET A 698 -25.27 -28.27 -8.81
N GLN A 699 -24.38 -29.20 -8.44
CA GLN A 699 -23.58 -29.08 -7.23
C GLN A 699 -22.68 -27.86 -7.26
N LEU A 700 -22.08 -27.53 -8.41
CA LEU A 700 -21.31 -26.30 -8.55
C LEU A 700 -22.21 -25.06 -8.44
N PHE A 701 -23.37 -25.02 -9.08
CA PHE A 701 -24.27 -23.87 -8.94
C PHE A 701 -24.72 -23.63 -7.48
N LEU A 702 -25.03 -24.70 -6.74
CA LEU A 702 -25.52 -24.62 -5.36
C LEU A 702 -24.40 -24.48 -4.31
N ARG A 703 -23.20 -24.98 -4.60
CA ARG A 703 -22.11 -25.12 -3.62
C ARG A 703 -20.73 -24.71 -4.10
N HIS A 704 -20.51 -24.37 -5.38
CA HIS A 704 -19.17 -24.13 -5.95
C HIS A 704 -18.41 -23.13 -5.10
N GLU A 705 -17.59 -23.64 -4.19
CA GLU A 705 -16.50 -23.00 -3.48
C GLU A 705 -16.70 -21.51 -3.13
N VAL A 706 -17.93 -21.08 -2.81
CA VAL A 706 -18.17 -19.80 -2.14
C VAL A 706 -17.42 -19.80 -0.82
N ARG A 707 -17.33 -20.96 -0.16
CA ARG A 707 -16.39 -21.23 0.92
C ARG A 707 -14.93 -21.01 0.45
N THR A 708 -14.45 -21.72 -0.57
CA THR A 708 -13.03 -21.70 -0.97
C THR A 708 -12.53 -20.45 -1.70
N ARG A 709 -13.39 -19.51 -2.11
CA ARG A 709 -12.97 -18.24 -2.73
C ARG A 709 -13.54 -16.97 -2.08
N ILE A 710 -14.80 -16.95 -1.63
CA ILE A 710 -15.35 -15.78 -0.91
C ILE A 710 -14.93 -15.82 0.57
N VAL A 711 -14.85 -17.02 1.17
CA VAL A 711 -14.44 -17.17 2.59
C VAL A 711 -12.94 -17.43 2.76
N TYR A 712 -12.26 -18.13 1.82
CA TYR A 712 -10.81 -18.39 1.93
C TYR A 712 -9.91 -17.25 1.46
N SER A 713 -10.36 -16.36 0.56
CA SER A 713 -9.59 -15.14 0.22
C SER A 713 -9.46 -14.19 1.42
N ALA A 714 -10.49 -14.15 2.28
CA ALA A 714 -10.49 -13.41 3.54
C ALA A 714 -9.79 -14.14 4.71
N CYS A 715 -9.56 -15.45 4.61
CA CYS A 715 -8.93 -16.22 5.71
C CYS A 715 -7.40 -16.36 5.56
N GLU A 716 -6.82 -16.20 4.37
CA GLU A 716 -5.34 -16.14 4.22
C GLU A 716 -4.77 -14.72 4.46
N LEU A 717 -5.61 -13.70 4.66
CA LEU A 717 -5.22 -12.34 5.05
C LEU A 717 -5.45 -12.02 6.54
N ARG A 718 -5.83 -13.02 7.35
CA ARG A 718 -5.95 -12.89 8.81
C ARG A 718 -4.60 -12.99 9.52
N VAL A 719 -3.63 -12.17 9.13
CA VAL A 719 -2.58 -11.73 10.05
C VAL A 719 -2.16 -10.32 9.61
N PHE A 720 -1.95 -9.46 10.59
CA PHE A 720 -1.23 -8.17 10.51
C PHE A 720 -2.07 -6.89 10.43
N SER A 721 -2.54 -6.44 11.59
CA SER A 721 -2.62 -5.00 11.85
C SER A 721 -2.13 -4.55 13.24
N SER A 722 -1.71 -5.44 14.15
CA SER A 722 -1.42 -5.03 15.53
C SER A 722 0.03 -5.18 16.03
N THR A 723 1.00 -5.65 15.22
CA THR A 723 2.42 -5.71 15.69
C THR A 723 3.46 -5.66 14.56
N VAL A 724 3.40 -4.69 13.63
CA VAL A 724 4.33 -4.64 12.47
C VAL A 724 5.03 -3.30 12.30
N ASP A 725 5.85 -2.92 13.28
CA ASP A 725 6.76 -1.76 13.16
C ASP A 725 8.24 -2.15 12.96
N CYS A 726 8.54 -3.46 12.89
CA CYS A 726 9.90 -3.95 12.63
C CYS A 726 10.15 -4.35 11.16
N LEU A 727 9.10 -4.59 10.35
CA LEU A 727 9.24 -5.10 8.97
C LEU A 727 9.22 -4.02 7.87
N GLY A 728 8.95 -2.75 8.21
CA GLY A 728 9.02 -1.59 7.28
C GLY A 728 10.40 -1.31 6.64
N ARG A 729 11.44 -2.08 7.03
CA ARG A 729 12.87 -1.75 6.86
C ARG A 729 13.63 -2.64 5.87
N ILE A 730 12.91 -3.36 5.03
CA ILE A 730 13.48 -4.11 3.91
C ILE A 730 13.65 -3.13 2.72
N LYS A 731 14.85 -3.03 2.13
CA LYS A 731 15.12 -2.18 0.94
C LYS A 731 14.25 -2.63 -0.24
N ARG A 732 13.97 -1.69 -1.13
CA ARG A 732 13.34 -2.01 -2.42
C ARG A 732 14.26 -2.93 -3.24
N ILE A 733 13.71 -4.01 -3.80
CA ILE A 733 14.32 -4.72 -4.90
C ILE A 733 14.23 -3.77 -6.10
N HIS A 734 15.35 -3.15 -6.46
CA HIS A 734 15.50 -2.57 -7.79
C HIS A 734 15.88 -3.71 -8.75
N GLU A 735 16.11 -3.44 -10.03
CA GLU A 735 16.56 -4.39 -11.08
C GLU A 735 17.92 -5.11 -10.80
N TYR A 736 18.22 -5.41 -9.54
CA TYR A 736 19.48 -5.96 -9.08
C TYR A 736 19.61 -7.45 -9.40
N LYS A 737 20.66 -7.73 -10.17
CA LYS A 737 21.22 -9.06 -10.47
C LYS A 737 21.36 -9.98 -9.25
N ARG A 738 21.52 -9.48 -8.02
CA ARG A 738 21.80 -10.32 -6.83
C ARG A 738 20.63 -11.19 -6.37
N GLN A 739 19.40 -10.67 -6.37
CA GLN A 739 18.23 -11.48 -5.96
C GLN A 739 17.95 -12.58 -6.99
N LEU A 740 18.09 -12.23 -8.28
CA LEU A 740 18.01 -13.18 -9.37
C LEU A 740 19.11 -14.25 -9.29
N LEU A 741 20.37 -13.86 -9.10
CA LEU A 741 21.48 -14.81 -8.95
C LEU A 741 21.30 -15.73 -7.75
N ASN A 742 20.76 -15.23 -6.65
CA ASN A 742 20.55 -16.02 -5.46
C ASN A 742 19.40 -17.00 -5.61
N ILE A 743 18.29 -16.63 -6.28
CA ILE A 743 17.26 -17.62 -6.60
C ILE A 743 17.75 -18.67 -7.59
N LEU A 744 18.59 -18.30 -8.57
CA LEU A 744 19.25 -19.26 -9.45
C LEU A 744 20.15 -20.22 -8.68
N PHE A 745 20.86 -19.75 -7.65
CA PHE A 745 21.66 -20.59 -6.77
C PHE A 745 20.80 -21.54 -5.90
N VAL A 746 19.64 -21.08 -5.43
CA VAL A 746 18.68 -21.93 -4.71
C VAL A 746 18.14 -23.03 -5.64
N ILE A 747 17.80 -22.69 -6.88
CA ILE A 747 17.38 -23.66 -7.91
C ILE A 747 18.48 -24.70 -8.15
N HIS A 748 19.73 -24.27 -8.32
CA HIS A 748 20.87 -25.17 -8.49
C HIS A 748 21.00 -26.15 -7.30
N ARG A 749 20.85 -25.67 -6.06
CA ARG A 749 20.87 -26.53 -4.86
C ARG A 749 19.72 -27.54 -4.84
N TYR A 750 18.51 -27.10 -5.18
CA TYR A 750 17.36 -28.00 -5.29
C TYR A 750 17.61 -29.12 -6.30
N LEU A 751 18.10 -28.78 -7.50
CA LEU A 751 18.44 -29.77 -8.54
C LEU A 751 19.55 -30.73 -8.08
N HIS A 752 20.54 -30.23 -7.34
CA HIS A 752 21.59 -31.08 -6.77
C HIS A 752 21.02 -32.07 -5.74
N LEU A 753 20.13 -31.62 -4.85
CA LEU A 753 19.46 -32.51 -3.89
C LEU A 753 18.61 -33.58 -4.60
N LYS A 754 17.91 -33.23 -5.69
CA LYS A 754 17.14 -34.20 -6.49
C LYS A 754 18.02 -35.27 -7.13
N LYS A 755 19.21 -34.91 -7.61
CA LYS A 755 20.16 -35.85 -8.23
C LYS A 755 20.89 -36.74 -7.21
N ALA A 756 21.05 -36.27 -5.97
CA ALA A 756 21.74 -37.00 -4.91
C ALA A 756 20.97 -38.24 -4.47
N LEU A 757 21.68 -39.30 -4.07
CA LEU A 757 21.09 -40.49 -3.47
C LEU A 757 20.53 -40.19 -2.06
N PRO A 758 19.55 -40.95 -1.55
CA PRO A 758 18.99 -40.72 -0.22
C PRO A 758 20.02 -40.69 0.92
N ALA A 759 21.10 -41.48 0.82
CA ALA A 759 22.19 -41.49 1.80
C ALA A 759 23.01 -40.19 1.76
N GLU A 760 23.24 -39.64 0.57
CA GLU A 760 23.97 -38.38 0.36
C GLU A 760 23.14 -37.17 0.80
N ARG A 761 21.82 -37.21 0.58
CA ARG A 761 20.89 -36.15 1.04
C ARG A 761 20.92 -36.01 2.56
N LYS A 762 21.00 -37.12 3.31
CA LYS A 762 21.09 -37.10 4.79
C LYS A 762 22.36 -36.45 5.32
N GLN A 763 23.45 -36.45 4.52
CA GLN A 763 24.71 -35.81 4.88
C GLN A 763 24.74 -34.33 4.49
N CYS A 764 23.76 -33.84 3.73
CA CYS A 764 23.69 -32.44 3.33
C CYS A 764 23.27 -31.54 4.51
N GLN A 765 23.96 -30.42 4.69
CA GLN A 765 23.57 -29.40 5.66
C GLN A 765 22.19 -28.83 5.31
N LYS A 766 21.22 -29.00 6.22
CA LYS A 766 19.88 -28.43 6.09
C LYS A 766 19.94 -26.91 6.03
N ARG A 767 19.10 -26.31 5.18
CA ARG A 767 19.02 -24.85 4.98
C ARG A 767 17.60 -24.34 4.91
N VAL A 768 17.41 -23.16 5.48
CA VAL A 768 16.20 -22.35 5.34
C VAL A 768 16.63 -21.04 4.71
N VAL A 769 16.18 -20.77 3.48
CA VAL A 769 16.52 -19.56 2.73
C VAL A 769 15.37 -18.57 2.87
N LEU A 770 15.65 -17.40 3.43
CA LEU A 770 14.71 -16.31 3.62
C LEU A 770 15.11 -15.16 2.70
N ILE A 771 14.30 -14.88 1.68
CA ILE A 771 14.51 -13.74 0.79
C ILE A 771 13.52 -12.64 1.17
N GLY A 772 14.03 -11.51 1.63
CA GLY A 772 13.25 -10.31 1.90
C GLY A 772 13.35 -9.31 0.76
N GLY A 773 12.23 -8.70 0.38
CA GLY A 773 12.22 -7.61 -0.59
C GLY A 773 10.85 -6.95 -0.74
N LYS A 774 10.85 -5.67 -1.14
CA LYS A 774 9.64 -4.95 -1.58
C LYS A 774 9.85 -4.37 -2.97
N ALA A 775 8.82 -4.30 -3.80
CA ALA A 775 8.87 -3.64 -5.11
C ALA A 775 7.88 -2.47 -5.12
N ALA A 776 8.28 -1.33 -5.66
CA ALA A 776 7.33 -0.25 -5.94
C ALA A 776 6.47 -0.62 -7.16
N SER A 777 5.30 0.01 -7.29
CA SER A 777 4.31 -0.30 -8.33
C SER A 777 4.91 -0.30 -9.75
N ALA A 778 5.82 0.64 -10.02
CA ALA A 778 6.48 0.84 -11.31
C ALA A 778 7.57 -0.20 -11.66
N TYR A 779 8.08 -0.99 -10.71
CA TYR A 779 9.24 -1.87 -10.92
C TYR A 779 8.82 -3.26 -11.41
N VAL A 780 8.42 -3.35 -12.68
CA VAL A 780 7.92 -4.59 -13.32
C VAL A 780 8.90 -5.76 -13.15
N ASN A 781 10.19 -5.55 -13.45
CA ASN A 781 11.21 -6.60 -13.33
C ASN A 781 11.39 -7.10 -11.90
N ALA A 782 11.32 -6.21 -10.90
CA ALA A 782 11.41 -6.61 -9.49
C ALA A 782 10.20 -7.48 -9.08
N LYS A 783 8.99 -7.13 -9.54
CA LYS A 783 7.78 -7.93 -9.31
C LYS A 783 7.89 -9.32 -9.97
N ILE A 784 8.44 -9.40 -11.18
CA ILE A 784 8.68 -10.68 -11.86
C ILE A 784 9.68 -11.54 -11.08
N ILE A 785 10.76 -10.95 -10.55
CA ILE A 785 11.73 -11.67 -9.71
C ILE A 785 11.06 -12.18 -8.42
N ILE A 786 10.24 -11.36 -7.75
CA ILE A 786 9.50 -11.77 -6.55
C ILE A 786 8.53 -12.92 -6.89
N LYS A 787 7.82 -12.84 -8.03
CA LYS A 787 6.94 -13.91 -8.51
C LYS A 787 7.71 -15.19 -8.79
N LEU A 788 8.88 -15.10 -9.44
CA LEU A 788 9.78 -16.24 -9.65
C LEU A 788 10.16 -16.89 -8.32
N ILE A 789 10.61 -16.11 -7.34
CA ILE A 789 11.01 -16.64 -6.03
C ILE A 789 9.84 -17.35 -5.34
N ASN A 790 8.64 -16.76 -5.34
CA ASN A 790 7.45 -17.37 -4.75
C ASN A 790 7.06 -18.68 -5.45
N ASN A 791 7.14 -18.73 -6.79
CA ASN A 791 6.86 -19.95 -7.54
C ASN A 791 7.88 -21.05 -7.23
N VAL A 792 9.16 -20.71 -7.16
CA VAL A 792 10.22 -21.66 -6.77
C VAL A 792 10.03 -22.12 -5.32
N ALA A 793 9.63 -21.23 -4.41
CA ALA A 793 9.34 -21.57 -3.02
C ALA A 793 8.22 -22.62 -2.91
N LYS A 794 7.14 -22.46 -3.68
CA LYS A 794 6.04 -23.44 -3.76
C LYS A 794 6.54 -24.81 -4.21
N VAL A 795 7.40 -24.87 -5.24
CA VAL A 795 7.98 -26.14 -5.72
C VAL A 795 8.84 -26.81 -4.65
N ILE A 796 9.80 -26.07 -4.08
CA ILE A 796 10.75 -26.61 -3.09
C ILE A 796 10.04 -27.06 -1.81
N ASN A 797 9.10 -26.25 -1.31
CA ASN A 797 8.46 -26.52 -0.03
C ASN A 797 7.45 -27.68 -0.10
N ASN A 798 6.89 -27.97 -1.28
CA ASN A 798 5.95 -29.06 -1.52
C ASN A 798 6.60 -30.35 -2.04
N ASP A 799 7.90 -30.34 -2.40
CA ASP A 799 8.61 -31.57 -2.77
C ASP A 799 8.97 -32.38 -1.50
N PRO A 800 8.41 -33.60 -1.31
CA PRO A 800 8.67 -34.41 -0.12
C PRO A 800 10.12 -34.88 0.00
N GLU A 801 10.85 -34.99 -1.11
CA GLU A 801 12.23 -35.47 -1.13
C GLU A 801 13.23 -34.42 -0.66
N THR A 802 12.95 -33.13 -0.92
CA THR A 802 13.89 -32.02 -0.67
C THR A 802 13.46 -31.11 0.46
N SER A 803 12.17 -30.96 0.73
CA SER A 803 11.64 -30.04 1.74
C SER A 803 12.15 -30.27 3.19
N PRO A 804 12.57 -31.47 3.62
CA PRO A 804 13.23 -31.65 4.92
C PRO A 804 14.65 -31.07 4.99
N TYR A 805 15.27 -30.78 3.84
CA TYR A 805 16.66 -30.33 3.72
C TYR A 805 16.79 -28.89 3.23
N LEU A 806 15.82 -28.42 2.43
CA LEU A 806 15.80 -27.08 1.86
C LEU A 806 14.39 -26.51 1.96
N LYS A 807 14.26 -25.39 2.68
CA LYS A 807 13.06 -24.55 2.68
C LYS A 807 13.40 -23.21 2.06
N LEU A 808 12.46 -22.63 1.31
CA LEU A 808 12.58 -21.30 0.74
C LEU A 808 11.35 -20.48 1.11
N LEU A 809 11.56 -19.25 1.58
CA LEU A 809 10.48 -18.32 1.91
C LEU A 809 10.80 -16.93 1.39
N VAL A 810 9.77 -16.25 0.90
CA VAL A 810 9.80 -14.80 0.72
C VAL A 810 9.16 -14.15 1.94
N LEU A 811 9.91 -13.31 2.65
CA LEU A 811 9.36 -12.51 3.75
C LEU A 811 8.51 -11.38 3.15
N GLY A 812 7.21 -11.65 3.00
CA GLY A 812 6.21 -10.71 2.50
C GLY A 812 5.64 -9.86 3.64
N GLY A 813 6.02 -8.58 3.68
CA GLY A 813 5.37 -7.58 4.55
C GLY A 813 5.03 -6.27 3.83
N PHE A 814 5.46 -6.11 2.58
CA PHE A 814 5.11 -4.97 1.71
C PHE A 814 5.13 -5.45 0.27
N ILE A 815 4.18 -6.31 -0.07
CA ILE A 815 3.85 -6.53 -1.48
C ILE A 815 2.67 -5.63 -1.78
N PHE A 816 2.95 -4.45 -2.34
CA PHE A 816 1.99 -3.81 -3.23
C PHE A 816 1.90 -4.71 -4.47
N VAL A 817 1.15 -5.81 -4.34
CA VAL A 817 0.69 -6.60 -5.48
C VAL A 817 -0.40 -5.76 -6.13
N ALA A 818 0.02 -4.89 -7.05
CA ALA A 818 -0.68 -4.84 -8.32
C ALA A 818 0.02 -5.90 -9.18
N VAL A 819 -0.63 -7.03 -9.40
CA VAL A 819 -0.18 -8.07 -10.34
C VAL A 819 -1.24 -8.12 -11.46
N PRO A 820 -0.86 -8.38 -12.72
CA PRO A 820 -1.74 -8.21 -13.88
C PRO A 820 -2.89 -9.21 -13.93
#